data_AF-A0A7J9FVL7-F1
#
_entry.id   AF-A0A7J9FVL7-F1
#
_cell.length_a   1.000
_cell.length_b   1.000
_cell.length_c   1.000
_cell.angle_alpha   90.00
_cell.angle_beta   90.00
_cell.angle_gamma   90.00
#
_symmetry.space_group_name_H-M   'P 1'
#
loop_
_entity.id
_entity.type
_entity.pdbx_description
1 polymer ?
#
loop_
_entity_poly.entity_id
_entity_poly.type
_entity_poly.pdbx_seq_one_letter_code
_entity_poly.pdbx_strand_id
1 'polypeptide(L)'
;MCSMAGLLGVLLRSAENIFTQDVGSIKQIKWDGTPLCYCIQHLAGHSLSVIDLHGWFQVMTRTITTIWAPHLMLALEKAVCGKESRGPACTFEFFGECSGLLASGDSRWPFTNGYAFSTWIYIESFADSLNTATAAAAIAAAAAAESGKSSAMSAAAAASALAGEGTALMPRLFSFLSTDNQGIEAYFHAQFLVVESGNGKGKKASVHFTHPFKPQCWYFIGLEHVCRQGLIGKAENELRLYIDGSLYESRPFEFPRISKPLAFCCIGTNPPPTTASLQNSQPQCPLFAEMGPVYIFKEPIGPERMARMASRGGDMLPSFGNGAGLPWLATNDHVQRMAEESSLLDAEIGSCLYVLYHPCLLSGRFCPDASPSGAAGIARRPAEVIGQVHIATRMRAVEAIWALAYGGPMSLLPLAISNVHQDSLEPEKGSPPLSLATASLAAPIFRIISVAINHPGNNEEIYRRKGPEILSRILNYLLQTLSSLGAGKDDGARDEELVASVVSICLFQKHNYALKVQLFSTLLLDLKIWRLCSYGVQKKLLSSLADMVFTESSVMRDANAMQMLLDGCRRCYWTIREKDSLDSFSLNGDMRPMGEVNALVDELLVVIELLIGAAPPSMAADDVCCLLGFMVDCPQSNQVARVLHLIHRLVVQPNATRAQTFAEAFIGSGGIETLLVLLQREAKAGDHHIPETNTKADESSSVQRSEPGDSGGGVPGQSQNEGSLKERDQTSEKKDFESQPLGCGVFSPSTKVERISSVSENTFMKNLGGISLSISADNARNNVYNFDKNDGIVVGIIGLLGALVARGHLKFGSPVSSEMTSSLFGAELNDAGGGMFEDKVSLLLFALQKALQAAPNRLMTTNVYMALLGASINASSTEDGLNLYDSSNHFEHLQLLLVLLRALPHAPRAFQSRALQDLLFLACSHPENRSRLTKMEEWPEWILEVHISNYEVIFSNLKTFYLFSMLVSFPLSSLIACKSSSWCGLWMQENSLVQ
;
A
#
# COMPACT_ATOMS: atom_id res chain seq x y z
N MET A 1 32.28 -20.06 10.08
CA MET A 1 32.62 -21.11 11.08
C MET A 1 31.42 -21.82 11.74
N CYS A 2 30.65 -21.19 12.65
CA CYS A 2 29.74 -21.93 13.57
C CYS A 2 28.62 -22.77 12.91
N SER A 3 28.09 -22.38 11.75
CA SER A 3 27.07 -23.16 11.04
C SER A 3 27.64 -24.50 10.52
N MET A 4 28.85 -24.50 9.95
CA MET A 4 29.52 -25.73 9.49
C MET A 4 29.81 -26.74 10.62
N ALA A 5 29.94 -26.27 11.86
CA ALA A 5 30.08 -27.13 13.04
C ALA A 5 28.75 -27.76 13.53
N GLY A 6 27.63 -27.50 12.85
CA GLY A 6 26.31 -28.04 13.22
C GLY A 6 25.72 -27.42 14.50
N LEU A 7 26.19 -26.23 14.90
CA LEU A 7 25.78 -25.60 16.16
C LEU A 7 24.27 -25.27 16.18
N LEU A 8 23.68 -24.93 15.03
CA LEU A 8 22.25 -24.60 14.92
C LEU A 8 21.36 -25.76 15.41
N GLY A 9 21.58 -26.98 14.92
CA GLY A 9 20.89 -28.18 15.40
C GLY A 9 21.15 -28.55 16.87
N VAL A 10 22.24 -28.05 17.49
CA VAL A 10 22.44 -28.14 18.96
C VAL A 10 21.59 -27.10 19.70
N LEU A 11 21.56 -25.86 19.22
CA LEU A 11 20.73 -24.80 19.81
C LEU A 11 19.23 -25.09 19.70
N LEU A 12 18.76 -25.64 18.56
CA LEU A 12 17.37 -26.04 18.38
C LEU A 12 16.94 -27.14 19.37
N ARG A 13 17.78 -28.17 19.59
CA ARG A 13 17.52 -29.21 20.61
C ARG A 13 17.53 -28.65 22.03
N SER A 14 18.40 -27.68 22.32
CA SER A 14 18.40 -26.97 23.61
C SER A 14 17.13 -26.13 23.79
N ALA A 15 16.70 -25.42 22.75
CA ALA A 15 15.46 -24.63 22.74
C ALA A 15 14.25 -25.53 23.00
N GLU A 16 14.16 -26.67 22.32
CA GLU A 16 13.09 -27.65 22.54
C GLU A 16 13.02 -28.12 24.01
N ASN A 17 14.16 -28.57 24.54
CA ASN A 17 14.24 -29.07 25.91
C ASN A 17 13.84 -28.02 26.94
N ILE A 18 14.17 -26.74 26.73
CA ILE A 18 13.86 -25.67 27.67
C ILE A 18 12.41 -25.18 27.50
N PHE A 19 11.98 -24.91 26.27
CA PHE A 19 10.67 -24.33 25.99
C PHE A 19 9.49 -25.28 26.22
N THR A 20 9.73 -26.59 26.29
CA THR A 20 8.71 -27.59 26.68
C THR A 20 8.59 -27.81 28.19
N GLN A 21 9.59 -27.41 29.01
CA GLN A 21 9.56 -27.62 30.47
C GLN A 21 8.54 -26.74 31.20
N ASP A 22 8.11 -25.62 30.61
CA ASP A 22 7.09 -24.73 31.19
C ASP A 22 5.66 -25.29 31.12
N VAL A 23 5.43 -26.42 30.42
CA VAL A 23 4.10 -27.04 30.30
C VAL A 23 3.74 -27.83 31.57
N GLY A 24 3.25 -27.12 32.59
CA GLY A 24 2.58 -27.70 33.76
C GLY A 24 3.36 -27.71 35.09
N SER A 25 4.55 -27.11 35.15
CA SER A 25 5.31 -26.98 36.41
C SER A 25 4.84 -25.80 37.26
N ILE A 26 4.52 -26.05 38.53
CA ILE A 26 4.20 -25.00 39.53
C ILE A 26 5.43 -24.12 39.85
N LYS A 27 6.65 -24.60 39.57
CA LYS A 27 7.88 -23.81 39.65
C LYS A 27 8.20 -23.20 38.29
N GLN A 28 7.66 -22.01 38.02
CA GLN A 28 8.12 -21.17 36.93
C GLN A 28 9.59 -20.78 37.17
N ILE A 29 10.51 -21.42 36.44
CA ILE A 29 11.84 -20.86 36.26
C ILE A 29 11.68 -19.80 35.17
N LYS A 30 11.67 -18.52 35.56
CA LYS A 30 11.70 -17.38 34.62
C LYS A 30 13.04 -17.35 33.88
N TRP A 31 13.19 -18.24 32.91
CA TRP A 31 14.31 -18.22 31.97
C TRP A 31 13.94 -17.38 30.76
N ASP A 32 14.72 -16.35 30.48
CA ASP A 32 14.57 -15.58 29.25
C ASP A 32 15.28 -16.29 28.10
N GLY A 33 14.49 -16.92 27.22
CA GLY A 33 14.96 -17.56 26.00
C GLY A 33 15.19 -16.63 24.82
N THR A 34 14.92 -15.33 24.95
CA THR A 34 15.15 -14.34 23.88
C THR A 34 16.58 -14.38 23.33
N PRO A 35 17.66 -14.49 24.15
CA PRO A 35 19.02 -14.64 23.66
C PRO A 35 19.26 -15.92 22.86
N LEU A 36 18.59 -17.03 23.22
CA LEU A 36 18.72 -18.29 22.47
C LEU A 36 18.02 -18.19 21.11
N CYS A 37 16.81 -17.61 21.05
CA CYS A 37 16.13 -17.31 19.80
C CYS A 37 16.96 -16.38 18.91
N TYR A 38 17.66 -15.40 19.48
CA TYR A 38 18.57 -14.49 18.77
C TYR A 38 19.80 -15.21 18.19
N CYS A 39 20.45 -16.09 18.97
CA CYS A 39 21.57 -16.92 18.46
C CYS A 39 21.11 -17.87 17.34
N ILE A 40 19.93 -18.48 17.49
CA ILE A 40 19.30 -19.35 16.47
C ILE A 40 19.00 -18.56 15.19
N GLN A 41 18.41 -17.36 15.32
CA GLN A 41 18.15 -16.42 14.21
C GLN A 41 19.43 -16.10 13.44
N HIS A 42 20.51 -15.68 14.11
CA HIS A 42 21.74 -15.26 13.45
C HIS A 42 22.47 -16.40 12.73
N LEU A 43 22.56 -17.59 13.36
CA LEU A 43 23.19 -18.74 12.71
C LEU A 43 22.41 -19.20 11.47
N ALA A 44 21.08 -19.20 11.52
CA ALA A 44 20.25 -19.56 10.38
C ALA A 44 20.13 -18.45 9.32
N GLY A 45 20.30 -17.19 9.73
CA GLY A 45 20.43 -16.05 8.83
C GLY A 45 21.67 -16.19 7.95
N HIS A 46 22.80 -16.59 8.54
CA HIS A 46 24.00 -16.92 7.77
C HIS A 46 23.81 -18.18 6.91
N SER A 47 23.38 -19.30 7.51
CA SER A 47 23.28 -20.60 6.83
C SER A 47 22.33 -21.56 7.54
N LEU A 48 21.32 -22.05 6.81
CA LEU A 48 20.26 -22.94 7.29
C LEU A 48 20.15 -24.17 6.38
N SER A 49 20.47 -25.37 6.90
CA SER A 49 20.29 -26.61 6.13
C SER A 49 18.84 -27.10 6.13
N VAL A 50 18.47 -27.96 5.17
CA VAL A 50 17.15 -28.63 5.17
C VAL A 50 16.93 -29.47 6.43
N ILE A 51 18.00 -30.06 6.99
CA ILE A 51 17.94 -30.87 8.21
C ILE A 51 17.66 -29.98 9.42
N ASP A 52 18.33 -28.84 9.53
CA ASP A 52 18.10 -27.86 10.61
C ASP A 52 16.71 -27.23 10.49
N LEU A 53 16.24 -26.90 9.28
CA LEU A 53 14.89 -26.38 9.04
C LEU A 53 13.80 -27.41 9.40
N HIS A 54 14.00 -28.69 9.06
CA HIS A 54 13.09 -29.75 9.50
C HIS A 54 13.11 -29.92 11.02
N GLY A 55 14.28 -29.86 11.64
CA GLY A 55 14.41 -29.82 13.11
C GLY A 55 13.67 -28.64 13.72
N TRP A 56 13.78 -27.44 13.13
CA TRP A 56 13.07 -26.24 13.57
C TRP A 56 11.55 -26.43 13.56
N PHE A 57 10.99 -27.02 12.49
CA PHE A 57 9.57 -27.33 12.42
C PHE A 57 9.13 -28.36 13.48
N GLN A 58 9.97 -29.35 13.79
CA GLN A 58 9.69 -30.30 14.89
C GLN A 58 9.65 -29.58 16.24
N VAL A 59 10.63 -28.72 16.53
CA VAL A 59 10.67 -27.91 17.76
C VAL A 59 9.41 -27.05 17.86
N MET A 60 9.10 -26.29 16.80
CA MET A 60 7.92 -25.43 16.75
C MET A 60 6.61 -26.19 16.99
N THR A 61 6.46 -27.38 16.42
CA THR A 61 5.27 -28.22 16.61
C THR A 61 5.14 -28.68 18.06
N ARG A 62 6.26 -29.00 18.73
CA ARG A 62 6.28 -29.38 20.15
C ARG A 62 6.05 -28.18 21.08
N THR A 63 6.46 -26.98 20.69
CA THR A 63 6.27 -25.74 21.46
C THR A 63 5.00 -24.96 21.07
N ILE A 64 4.14 -25.49 20.20
CA ILE A 64 3.07 -24.70 19.54
C ILE A 64 2.12 -24.01 20.54
N THR A 65 1.87 -24.61 21.70
CA THR A 65 1.00 -24.07 22.76
C THR A 65 1.73 -23.17 23.78
N THR A 66 3.02 -22.91 23.61
CA THR A 66 3.83 -22.10 24.53
C THR A 66 4.10 -20.70 23.95
N ILE A 67 4.47 -19.76 24.82
CA ILE A 67 4.85 -18.39 24.43
C ILE A 67 6.05 -18.34 23.48
N TRP A 68 6.81 -19.43 23.35
CA TRP A 68 8.04 -19.49 22.57
C TRP A 68 7.81 -19.78 21.08
N ALA A 69 6.67 -20.36 20.68
CA ALA A 69 6.40 -20.63 19.26
C ALA A 69 6.35 -19.35 18.38
N PRO A 70 5.68 -18.25 18.77
CA PRO A 70 5.77 -16.99 18.05
C PRO A 70 7.19 -16.41 17.97
N HIS A 71 7.97 -16.54 19.06
CA HIS A 71 9.35 -16.07 19.09
C HIS A 71 10.27 -16.88 18.16
N LEU A 72 10.10 -18.20 18.10
CA LEU A 72 10.81 -19.07 17.17
C LEU A 72 10.39 -18.83 15.70
N MET A 73 9.12 -18.55 15.43
CA MET A 73 8.69 -18.20 14.08
C MET A 73 9.23 -16.83 13.65
N LEU A 74 9.21 -15.84 14.54
CA LEU A 74 9.80 -14.53 14.27
C LEU A 74 11.33 -14.61 14.08
N ALA A 75 12.00 -15.51 14.78
CA ALA A 75 13.42 -15.80 14.56
C ALA A 75 13.67 -16.41 13.17
N LEU A 76 12.79 -17.32 12.69
CA LEU A 76 12.87 -17.87 11.33
C LEU A 76 12.57 -16.80 10.27
N GLU A 77 11.56 -15.96 10.51
CA GLU A 77 11.22 -14.83 9.64
C GLU A 77 12.41 -13.89 9.49
N LYS A 78 13.05 -13.49 10.60
CA LYS A 78 14.23 -12.63 10.57
C LYS A 78 15.45 -13.30 9.95
N ALA A 79 15.62 -14.61 10.09
CA ALA A 79 16.66 -15.37 9.40
C ALA A 79 16.44 -15.37 7.87
N VAL A 80 15.21 -15.55 7.40
CA VAL A 80 14.85 -15.49 5.97
C VAL A 80 15.01 -14.07 5.41
N CYS A 81 14.43 -13.07 6.09
CA CYS A 81 14.34 -11.68 5.64
C CYS A 81 15.61 -10.84 5.92
N GLY A 82 16.57 -11.37 6.68
CA GLY A 82 17.73 -10.64 7.20
C GLY A 82 18.75 -10.21 6.13
N LYS A 83 19.69 -9.35 6.51
CA LYS A 83 20.83 -8.98 5.65
C LYS A 83 21.88 -10.10 5.58
N GLU A 84 21.90 -11.00 6.56
CA GLU A 84 22.80 -12.15 6.66
C GLU A 84 22.49 -13.24 5.63
N SER A 85 21.23 -13.37 5.19
CA SER A 85 20.78 -14.38 4.20
C SER A 85 21.10 -13.98 2.76
N ARG A 86 21.51 -12.73 2.52
CA ARG A 86 22.01 -12.23 1.23
C ARG A 86 23.41 -12.76 0.94
N GLY A 87 23.87 -12.62 -0.30
CA GLY A 87 25.23 -12.97 -0.72
C GLY A 87 25.39 -14.41 -1.22
N PRO A 88 26.63 -14.83 -1.54
CA PRO A 88 26.91 -16.11 -2.20
C PRO A 88 26.86 -17.33 -1.26
N ALA A 89 26.61 -18.51 -1.83
CA ALA A 89 26.54 -19.81 -1.18
C ALA A 89 27.90 -20.50 -0.99
N CYS A 90 28.93 -20.09 -1.76
CA CYS A 90 30.31 -20.58 -1.64
C CYS A 90 31.26 -19.39 -1.52
N THR A 91 32.12 -19.40 -0.50
CA THR A 91 32.98 -18.26 -0.11
C THR A 91 34.38 -18.72 0.28
N PHE A 92 35.37 -17.84 0.13
CA PHE A 92 36.68 -17.96 0.77
C PHE A 92 36.57 -17.47 2.22
N GLU A 93 36.84 -18.34 3.19
CA GLU A 93 36.86 -18.01 4.63
C GLU A 93 38.29 -17.61 5.03
N PHE A 94 38.49 -16.34 5.43
CA PHE A 94 39.75 -15.81 5.96
C PHE A 94 39.62 -15.66 7.47
N PHE A 95 40.57 -16.20 8.23
CA PHE A 95 40.44 -16.43 9.67
C PHE A 95 40.97 -15.30 10.56
N GLY A 96 41.43 -14.18 10.00
CA GLY A 96 42.06 -13.10 10.79
C GLY A 96 43.46 -13.45 11.33
N GLU A 97 43.96 -14.64 11.02
CA GLU A 97 45.33 -15.09 11.31
C GLU A 97 45.93 -15.69 10.04
N CYS A 98 47.14 -15.26 9.65
CA CYS A 98 47.97 -15.81 8.56
C CYS A 98 47.18 -16.38 7.36
N SER A 99 46.20 -15.64 6.83
CA SER A 99 45.25 -16.11 5.82
C SER A 99 45.21 -15.14 4.65
N GLY A 100 45.17 -15.65 3.41
CA GLY A 100 45.20 -14.83 2.21
C GLY A 100 45.29 -15.64 0.91
N LEU A 101 45.05 -15.00 -0.23
CA LEU A 101 45.36 -15.56 -1.55
C LEU A 101 46.50 -14.75 -2.20
N LEU A 102 47.56 -15.43 -2.63
CA LEU A 102 48.68 -14.86 -3.38
C LEU A 102 48.55 -15.22 -4.85
N ALA A 103 48.07 -14.27 -5.65
CA ALA A 103 48.07 -14.41 -7.10
C ALA A 103 49.46 -14.19 -7.69
N SER A 104 49.71 -14.81 -8.85
CA SER A 104 50.94 -14.61 -9.61
C SER A 104 51.17 -13.14 -9.93
N GLY A 105 52.40 -12.67 -9.70
CA GLY A 105 52.89 -11.42 -10.31
C GLY A 105 52.91 -11.50 -11.84
N ASP A 106 52.93 -10.34 -12.49
CA ASP A 106 53.01 -10.21 -13.95
C ASP A 106 54.26 -9.41 -14.34
N SER A 107 54.84 -9.78 -15.47
CA SER A 107 55.98 -9.16 -16.14
C SER A 107 55.87 -7.64 -16.35
N ARG A 108 54.66 -7.08 -16.29
CA ARG A 108 54.35 -5.65 -16.42
C ARG A 108 53.26 -5.25 -15.43
N TRP A 109 53.15 -3.95 -15.16
CA TRP A 109 52.03 -3.40 -14.41
C TRP A 109 50.74 -3.42 -15.25
N PRO A 110 49.66 -4.09 -14.82
CA PRO A 110 48.46 -4.24 -15.65
C PRO A 110 47.50 -3.04 -15.61
N PHE A 111 47.56 -2.22 -14.55
CA PHE A 111 46.57 -1.18 -14.26
C PHE A 111 46.96 0.20 -14.84
N THR A 112 47.35 0.26 -16.12
CA THR A 112 47.84 1.51 -16.75
C THR A 112 46.72 2.47 -17.13
N ASN A 113 45.51 1.97 -17.41
CA ASN A 113 44.36 2.75 -17.87
C ASN A 113 43.27 2.91 -16.78
N GLY A 114 43.64 2.72 -15.51
CA GLY A 114 42.72 2.54 -14.40
C GLY A 114 42.66 1.08 -13.95
N TYR A 115 41.71 0.77 -13.08
CA TYR A 115 41.39 -0.60 -12.66
C TYR A 115 39.98 -0.64 -12.09
N ALA A 116 39.44 -1.85 -11.96
CA ALA A 116 38.34 -2.10 -11.02
C ALA A 116 38.60 -3.38 -10.22
N PHE A 117 38.04 -3.44 -9.02
CA PHE A 117 38.03 -4.60 -8.14
C PHE A 117 36.59 -4.77 -7.67
N SER A 118 36.04 -5.99 -7.73
CA SER A 118 34.73 -6.25 -7.12
C SER A 118 34.62 -7.65 -6.52
N THR A 119 33.89 -7.73 -5.41
CA THR A 119 33.66 -8.97 -4.69
C THR A 119 32.48 -8.83 -3.72
N TRP A 120 31.88 -9.97 -3.37
CA TRP A 120 31.02 -10.06 -2.19
C TRP A 120 31.91 -10.21 -0.94
N ILE A 121 31.51 -9.60 0.17
CA ILE A 121 32.22 -9.72 1.45
C ILE A 121 31.24 -9.74 2.63
N TYR A 122 31.59 -10.52 3.65
CA TYR A 122 30.94 -10.55 4.96
C TYR A 122 32.02 -10.47 6.03
N ILE A 123 32.08 -9.34 6.72
CA ILE A 123 33.16 -9.05 7.67
C ILE A 123 32.73 -9.53 9.05
N GLU A 124 33.46 -10.50 9.62
CA GLU A 124 33.15 -11.05 10.95
C GLU A 124 33.56 -10.04 12.04
N SER A 125 34.76 -9.45 11.91
CA SER A 125 35.22 -8.36 12.78
C SER A 125 36.33 -7.53 12.12
N PHE A 126 36.42 -6.26 12.50
CA PHE A 126 37.44 -5.32 12.03
C PHE A 126 38.75 -5.34 12.84
N ALA A 127 38.87 -6.25 13.82
CA ALA A 127 40.07 -6.45 14.63
C ALA A 127 40.57 -5.19 15.39
N ASP A 128 39.67 -4.48 16.07
CA ASP A 128 40.00 -3.86 17.37
C ASP A 128 38.72 -3.52 18.15
N SER A 129 38.53 -4.10 19.33
CA SER A 129 37.32 -3.86 20.12
C SER A 129 37.39 -2.51 20.86
N LEU A 130 36.49 -1.59 20.49
CA LEU A 130 36.05 -0.41 21.25
C LEU A 130 37.05 0.74 21.46
N ASN A 131 38.33 0.47 21.70
CA ASN A 131 39.31 1.50 22.06
C ASN A 131 39.74 2.35 20.86
N THR A 132 40.02 1.72 19.72
CA THR A 132 40.60 2.38 18.53
C THR A 132 39.59 3.27 17.79
N ALA A 133 38.30 2.94 17.85
CA ALA A 133 37.23 3.81 17.34
C ALA A 133 37.12 5.13 18.12
N THR A 134 37.31 5.08 19.45
CA THR A 134 37.28 6.25 20.32
C THR A 134 38.49 7.15 20.08
N ALA A 135 39.68 6.56 19.89
CA ALA A 135 40.89 7.28 19.51
C ALA A 135 40.78 7.92 18.12
N ALA A 136 40.27 7.19 17.12
CA ALA A 136 40.06 7.72 15.76
C ALA A 136 39.06 8.90 15.75
N ALA A 137 37.99 8.83 16.55
CA ALA A 137 37.04 9.93 16.70
C ALA A 137 37.66 11.17 17.37
N ALA A 138 38.48 11.00 18.41
CA ALA A 138 39.18 12.10 19.07
C ALA A 138 40.22 12.77 18.15
N ILE A 139 40.97 11.98 17.38
CA ILE A 139 41.95 12.49 16.41
C ILE A 139 41.24 13.16 15.23
N ALA A 140 40.06 12.68 14.80
CA ALA A 140 39.24 13.37 13.80
C ALA A 140 38.74 14.74 14.27
N ALA A 141 38.38 14.88 15.55
CA ALA A 141 38.03 16.18 16.12
C ALA A 141 39.23 17.14 16.17
N ALA A 142 40.43 16.65 16.52
CA ALA A 142 41.64 17.46 16.55
C ALA A 142 42.10 17.90 15.15
N ALA A 143 42.15 16.98 14.19
CA ALA A 143 42.64 17.26 12.84
C ALA A 143 41.67 18.13 12.01
N ALA A 144 40.38 18.16 12.37
CA ALA A 144 39.40 19.11 11.85
C ALA A 144 39.74 20.57 12.19
N ALA A 145 40.35 20.81 13.35
CA ALA A 145 40.62 22.15 13.85
C ALA A 145 41.79 22.86 13.13
N GLU A 146 42.71 22.10 12.52
CA GLU A 146 43.91 22.66 11.88
C GLU A 146 43.80 22.83 10.35
N SER A 147 42.97 22.03 9.65
CA SER A 147 43.04 21.94 8.18
C SER A 147 42.21 22.97 7.41
N GLY A 148 41.05 23.39 7.92
CA GLY A 148 40.19 24.45 7.34
C GLY A 148 39.60 24.24 5.93
N LYS A 149 40.07 23.25 5.15
CA LYS A 149 39.66 23.01 3.74
C LYS A 149 39.55 21.52 3.36
N SER A 150 39.71 20.60 4.29
CA SER A 150 39.45 19.17 4.08
C SER A 150 38.51 18.63 5.17
N SER A 151 37.76 17.57 4.87
CA SER A 151 36.85 16.95 5.84
C SER A 151 37.62 16.40 7.04
N ALA A 152 37.13 16.68 8.26
CA ALA A 152 37.66 16.21 9.56
C ALA A 152 38.22 14.78 9.55
N MET A 153 37.45 13.87 8.93
CA MET A 153 37.72 12.44 8.82
C MET A 153 38.95 12.10 7.96
N SER A 154 39.26 12.92 6.94
CA SER A 154 40.41 12.72 6.05
C SER A 154 41.73 13.09 6.72
N ALA A 155 41.71 14.14 7.55
CA ALA A 155 42.89 14.57 8.31
C ALA A 155 43.20 13.60 9.47
N ALA A 156 42.16 13.00 10.07
CA ALA A 156 42.28 11.99 11.13
C ALA A 156 43.13 10.78 10.70
N ALA A 157 42.74 10.17 9.59
CA ALA A 157 43.31 8.90 9.15
C ALA A 157 44.64 9.09 8.40
N ALA A 158 44.88 10.27 7.82
CA ALA A 158 46.22 10.67 7.36
C ALA A 158 47.21 10.81 8.53
N ALA A 159 46.77 11.37 9.67
CA ALA A 159 47.61 11.45 10.88
C ALA A 159 47.92 10.06 11.45
N SER A 160 46.92 9.16 11.52
CA SER A 160 47.12 7.77 11.96
C SER A 160 48.00 6.94 11.02
N ALA A 161 48.03 7.23 9.72
CA ALA A 161 48.94 6.60 8.76
C ALA A 161 50.39 7.11 8.84
N LEU A 162 50.60 8.30 9.41
CA LEU A 162 51.92 8.90 9.67
C LEU A 162 52.47 8.52 11.06
N ALA A 163 51.61 8.27 12.04
CA ALA A 163 51.96 7.86 13.40
C ALA A 163 52.32 6.37 13.49
N GLY A 164 53.38 5.96 12.80
CA GLY A 164 53.88 4.59 12.80
C GLY A 164 54.64 4.21 14.08
N GLU A 165 53.94 4.04 15.20
CA GLU A 165 54.44 3.33 16.41
C GLU A 165 53.27 2.97 17.37
N GLY A 166 52.46 2.00 16.93
CA GLY A 166 51.32 1.46 17.69
C GLY A 166 50.53 0.49 16.81
N THR A 167 50.33 -0.75 17.28
CA THR A 167 49.82 -1.87 16.48
C THR A 167 48.34 -1.75 16.12
N ALA A 168 48.00 -0.91 15.16
CA ALA A 168 46.71 -0.94 14.48
C ALA A 168 46.70 -2.04 13.42
N LEU A 169 46.01 -3.15 13.71
CA LEU A 169 45.68 -4.17 12.70
C LEU A 169 44.75 -3.52 11.65
N MET A 170 45.26 -3.34 10.44
CA MET A 170 44.53 -2.71 9.33
C MET A 170 44.23 -3.77 8.25
N PRO A 171 43.19 -4.61 8.43
CA PRO A 171 42.96 -5.78 7.60
C PRO A 171 42.84 -5.42 6.12
N ARG A 172 43.65 -6.07 5.28
CA ARG A 172 43.73 -5.80 3.84
C ARG A 172 42.61 -6.49 3.07
N LEU A 173 41.88 -5.73 2.25
CA LEU A 173 41.00 -6.27 1.21
C LEU A 173 41.85 -6.80 0.04
N PHE A 174 42.80 -5.99 -0.42
CA PHE A 174 43.84 -6.40 -1.38
C PHE A 174 45.10 -5.53 -1.24
N SER A 175 46.24 -6.08 -1.69
CA SER A 175 47.51 -5.37 -1.85
C SER A 175 48.14 -5.75 -3.19
N PHE A 176 48.19 -4.80 -4.12
CA PHE A 176 48.79 -4.94 -5.46
C PHE A 176 50.09 -4.13 -5.49
N LEU A 177 51.23 -4.80 -5.34
CA LEU A 177 52.53 -4.16 -5.09
C LEU A 177 53.63 -4.69 -6.03
N SER A 178 54.52 -3.81 -6.44
CA SER A 178 55.81 -4.15 -7.05
C SER A 178 56.85 -4.54 -5.98
N THR A 179 58.02 -5.01 -6.42
CA THR A 179 59.16 -5.40 -5.55
C THR A 179 59.65 -4.29 -4.62
N ASP A 180 59.33 -3.04 -4.92
CA ASP A 180 59.81 -1.84 -4.22
C ASP A 180 58.68 -1.13 -3.45
N ASN A 181 57.60 -1.87 -3.12
CA ASN A 181 56.39 -1.36 -2.48
C ASN A 181 55.77 -0.13 -3.20
N GLN A 182 55.94 -0.02 -4.52
CA GLN A 182 55.13 0.86 -5.37
C GLN A 182 53.87 0.11 -5.79
N GLY A 183 52.69 0.70 -5.64
CA GLY A 183 51.44 0.00 -5.90
C GLY A 183 50.23 0.61 -5.19
N ILE A 184 49.21 -0.22 -4.98
CA ILE A 184 47.90 0.13 -4.41
C ILE A 184 47.57 -0.88 -3.30
N GLU A 185 47.06 -0.41 -2.17
CA GLU A 185 46.44 -1.24 -1.14
C GLU A 185 45.04 -0.72 -0.83
N ALA A 186 44.09 -1.64 -0.60
CA ALA A 186 42.79 -1.34 -0.04
C ALA A 186 42.63 -2.06 1.30
N TYR A 187 42.22 -1.35 2.35
CA TYR A 187 42.16 -1.89 3.70
C TYR A 187 41.12 -1.19 4.57
N PHE A 188 40.65 -1.88 5.61
CA PHE A 188 39.76 -1.26 6.58
C PHE A 188 40.56 -0.59 7.71
N HIS A 189 40.11 0.62 8.08
CA HIS A 189 40.55 1.32 9.28
C HIS A 189 39.31 1.56 10.16
N ALA A 190 39.23 0.82 11.28
CA ALA A 190 37.97 0.54 11.94
C ALA A 190 36.91 0.08 10.91
N GLN A 191 35.73 0.70 10.88
CA GLN A 191 34.61 0.36 9.98
C GLN A 191 34.67 1.02 8.59
N PHE A 192 35.73 1.76 8.25
CA PHE A 192 35.81 2.54 7.01
C PHE A 192 36.85 1.97 6.05
N LEU A 193 36.53 1.99 4.74
CA LEU A 193 37.43 1.52 3.70
C LEU A 193 38.38 2.64 3.27
N VAL A 194 39.67 2.31 3.25
CA VAL A 194 40.78 3.19 2.85
C VAL A 194 41.47 2.60 1.64
N VAL A 195 41.81 3.44 0.66
CA VAL A 195 42.67 3.06 -0.47
C VAL A 195 43.90 3.95 -0.44
N GLU A 196 45.07 3.31 -0.41
CA GLU A 196 46.38 3.98 -0.42
C GLU A 196 47.13 3.60 -1.69
N SER A 197 47.85 4.55 -2.29
CA SER A 197 48.86 4.28 -3.30
C SER A 197 50.23 4.80 -2.89
N GLY A 198 51.26 3.98 -3.14
CA GLY A 198 52.65 4.24 -2.78
C GLY A 198 53.52 4.35 -4.03
N ASN A 199 54.47 5.31 -4.02
CA ASN A 199 55.44 5.51 -5.11
C ASN A 199 56.90 5.19 -4.70
N GLY A 200 57.10 4.40 -3.63
CA GLY A 200 58.41 3.94 -3.14
C GLY A 200 59.32 5.02 -2.51
N LYS A 201 59.04 6.32 -2.73
CA LYS A 201 59.79 7.46 -2.18
C LYS A 201 59.15 8.08 -0.92
N GLY A 202 58.48 7.27 -0.09
CA GLY A 202 57.80 7.71 1.14
C GLY A 202 56.52 8.54 0.95
N LYS A 203 56.32 9.18 -0.22
CA LYS A 203 55.04 9.81 -0.57
C LYS A 203 53.97 8.75 -0.84
N LYS A 204 52.89 8.82 -0.06
CA LYS A 204 51.67 8.01 -0.17
C LYS A 204 50.49 8.94 -0.43
N ALA A 205 49.58 8.55 -1.32
CA ALA A 205 48.29 9.20 -1.50
C ALA A 205 47.20 8.27 -0.94
N SER A 206 46.40 8.74 0.02
CA SER A 206 45.30 7.96 0.61
C SER A 206 43.94 8.62 0.39
N VAL A 207 42.93 7.80 0.16
CA VAL A 207 41.52 8.17 0.09
C VAL A 207 40.76 7.37 1.14
N HIS A 208 39.98 8.09 1.95
CA HIS A 208 39.16 7.54 3.02
C HIS A 208 37.70 7.68 2.61
N PHE A 209 37.01 6.55 2.45
CA PHE A 209 35.59 6.54 2.14
C PHE A 209 34.74 6.68 3.40
N THR A 210 33.56 7.26 3.24
CA THR A 210 32.66 7.64 4.34
C THR A 210 31.63 6.58 4.70
N HIS A 211 31.56 5.47 3.95
CA HIS A 211 30.63 4.37 4.24
C HIS A 211 31.04 3.59 5.51
N PRO A 212 30.18 3.52 6.54
CA PRO A 212 30.45 2.73 7.75
C PRO A 212 29.97 1.28 7.53
N PHE A 213 30.92 0.38 7.26
CA PHE A 213 30.62 -1.04 7.12
C PHE A 213 30.27 -1.66 8.49
N LYS A 214 29.10 -2.29 8.60
CA LYS A 214 28.73 -3.06 9.80
C LYS A 214 29.35 -4.46 9.72
N PRO A 215 29.88 -5.03 10.81
CA PRO A 215 30.23 -6.44 10.82
C PRO A 215 28.95 -7.29 10.72
N GLN A 216 29.12 -8.59 10.41
CA GLN A 216 28.04 -9.57 10.34
C GLN A 216 26.93 -9.21 9.32
N CYS A 217 27.32 -8.57 8.21
CA CYS A 217 26.42 -8.21 7.12
C CYS A 217 27.11 -8.47 5.77
N TRP A 218 26.34 -8.95 4.78
CA TRP A 218 26.82 -9.12 3.41
C TRP A 218 26.75 -7.80 2.65
N TYR A 219 27.84 -7.50 1.94
CA TYR A 219 27.96 -6.37 1.02
C TYR A 219 28.55 -6.85 -0.31
N PHE A 220 28.11 -6.27 -1.42
CA PHE A 220 28.91 -6.26 -2.64
C PHE A 220 29.74 -4.97 -2.68
N ILE A 221 31.06 -5.09 -2.62
CA ILE A 221 31.99 -3.95 -2.74
C ILE A 221 32.53 -3.91 -4.18
N GLY A 222 32.40 -2.75 -4.81
CA GLY A 222 33.15 -2.40 -6.01
C GLY A 222 34.06 -1.20 -5.77
N LEU A 223 35.33 -1.30 -6.14
CA LEU A 223 36.26 -0.18 -6.20
C LEU A 223 36.67 0.04 -7.66
N GLU A 224 36.55 1.26 -8.16
CA GLU A 224 36.91 1.62 -9.53
C GLU A 224 37.82 2.85 -9.53
N HIS A 225 38.95 2.79 -10.25
CA HIS A 225 39.79 3.94 -10.55
C HIS A 225 39.64 4.32 -12.03
N VAL A 226 39.14 5.54 -12.28
CA VAL A 226 38.92 6.09 -13.61
C VAL A 226 39.97 7.16 -13.90
N CYS A 227 40.79 6.93 -14.92
CA CYS A 227 41.76 7.89 -15.44
C CYS A 227 41.14 8.66 -16.62
N ARG A 228 40.68 9.90 -16.41
CA ARG A 228 40.20 10.77 -17.50
C ARG A 228 41.34 11.61 -18.05
N GLN A 229 41.75 11.35 -19.28
CA GLN A 229 42.69 12.22 -20.01
C GLN A 229 41.92 13.45 -20.54
N GLY A 230 42.06 14.60 -19.88
CA GLY A 230 41.47 15.86 -20.33
C GLY A 230 42.18 16.40 -21.58
N LEU A 231 41.41 17.09 -22.45
CA LEU A 231 41.89 17.71 -23.71
C LEU A 231 43.05 18.72 -23.52
N ILE A 232 43.29 19.20 -22.31
CA ILE A 232 44.33 20.18 -21.95
C ILE A 232 45.47 19.53 -21.12
N GLY A 233 45.57 18.19 -21.13
CA GLY A 233 46.71 17.45 -20.55
C GLY A 233 46.73 17.33 -19.01
N LYS A 234 45.74 17.90 -18.30
CA LYS A 234 45.45 17.52 -16.92
C LYS A 234 44.66 16.21 -16.91
N ALA A 235 45.19 15.20 -16.22
CA ALA A 235 44.47 13.97 -15.96
C ALA A 235 43.59 14.15 -14.72
N GLU A 236 42.29 13.95 -14.87
CA GLU A 236 41.34 13.89 -13.75
C GLU A 236 41.17 12.43 -13.37
N ASN A 237 41.85 12.05 -12.29
CA ASN A 237 41.81 10.70 -11.74
C ASN A 237 40.78 10.65 -10.61
N GLU A 238 39.75 9.82 -10.76
CA GLU A 238 38.71 9.59 -9.78
C GLU A 238 38.78 8.16 -9.23
N LEU A 239 38.65 8.01 -7.92
CA LEU A 239 38.43 6.73 -7.26
C LEU A 239 37.00 6.66 -6.73
N ARG A 240 36.30 5.58 -7.07
CA ARG A 240 34.88 5.39 -6.83
C ARG A 240 34.63 4.14 -5.98
N LEU A 241 33.76 4.28 -4.99
CA LEU A 241 33.25 3.20 -4.17
C LEU A 241 31.80 2.90 -4.55
N TYR A 242 31.55 1.64 -4.86
CA TYR A 242 30.24 1.06 -5.12
C TYR A 242 29.87 0.12 -3.98
N ILE A 243 28.63 0.24 -3.50
CA ILE A 243 28.03 -0.62 -2.47
C ILE A 243 26.75 -1.21 -3.04
N ASP A 244 26.61 -2.52 -3.00
CA ASP A 244 25.45 -3.27 -3.52
C ASP A 244 25.10 -2.86 -4.96
N GLY A 245 26.15 -2.65 -5.78
CA GLY A 245 26.06 -2.26 -7.19
C GLY A 245 25.84 -0.76 -7.44
N SER A 246 25.47 0.01 -6.42
CA SER A 246 25.20 1.44 -6.54
C SER A 246 26.44 2.28 -6.24
N LEU A 247 26.69 3.34 -7.03
CA LEU A 247 27.77 4.29 -6.75
C LEU A 247 27.46 5.05 -5.44
N TYR A 248 28.30 4.84 -4.42
CA TYR A 248 28.14 5.48 -3.12
C TYR A 248 28.92 6.80 -3.04
N GLU A 249 30.19 6.79 -3.46
CA GLU A 249 31.09 7.94 -3.31
C GLU A 249 32.16 7.98 -4.41
N SER A 250 32.50 9.18 -4.89
CA SER A 250 33.62 9.43 -5.81
C SER A 250 34.55 10.48 -5.20
N ARG A 251 35.86 10.24 -5.25
CA ARG A 251 36.90 11.12 -4.70
C ARG A 251 38.03 11.33 -5.73
N PRO A 252 38.62 12.54 -5.81
CA PRO A 252 39.84 12.73 -6.60
C PRO A 252 41.00 11.92 -5.98
N PHE A 253 41.76 11.20 -6.80
CA PHE A 253 42.84 10.31 -6.34
C PHE A 253 44.07 10.39 -7.24
N GLU A 254 45.21 10.84 -6.72
CA GLU A 254 46.44 10.91 -7.53
C GLU A 254 47.09 9.52 -7.65
N PHE A 255 46.78 8.81 -8.74
CA PHE A 255 47.36 7.51 -9.04
C PHE A 255 48.81 7.62 -9.56
N PRO A 256 49.81 7.00 -8.90
CA PRO A 256 51.20 7.07 -9.34
C PRO A 256 51.44 6.25 -10.61
N ARG A 257 52.26 6.79 -11.53
CA ARG A 257 52.72 6.05 -12.72
C ARG A 257 53.75 4.99 -12.34
N ILE A 258 53.29 3.78 -12.10
CA ILE A 258 54.13 2.62 -11.77
C ILE A 258 54.65 1.99 -13.06
N SER A 259 55.98 1.97 -13.21
CA SER A 259 56.67 1.36 -14.36
C SER A 259 57.25 -0.03 -14.07
N LYS A 260 57.27 -0.44 -12.79
CA LYS A 260 57.80 -1.73 -12.33
C LYS A 260 56.77 -2.86 -12.49
N PRO A 261 57.19 -4.12 -12.67
CA PRO A 261 56.29 -5.27 -12.74
C PRO A 261 55.47 -5.43 -11.46
N LEU A 262 54.28 -6.03 -11.60
CA LEU A 262 53.46 -6.43 -10.45
C LEU A 262 54.11 -7.66 -9.82
N ALA A 263 54.61 -7.54 -8.59
CA ALA A 263 55.34 -8.61 -7.91
C ALA A 263 54.44 -9.42 -6.97
N PHE A 264 53.57 -8.73 -6.24
CA PHE A 264 52.65 -9.29 -5.28
C PHE A 264 51.22 -8.84 -5.61
N CYS A 265 50.32 -9.80 -5.72
CA CYS A 265 48.89 -9.57 -5.88
C CYS A 265 48.16 -10.35 -4.78
N CYS A 266 48.13 -9.76 -3.58
CA CYS A 266 47.57 -10.38 -2.38
C CYS A 266 46.09 -9.97 -2.22
N ILE A 267 45.25 -10.92 -1.83
CA ILE A 267 43.83 -10.73 -1.49
C ILE A 267 43.62 -11.20 -0.05
N GLY A 268 42.89 -10.42 0.76
CA GLY A 268 42.65 -10.72 2.17
C GLY A 268 43.86 -10.51 3.10
N THR A 269 45.02 -10.08 2.58
CA THR A 269 46.25 -9.87 3.36
C THR A 269 47.27 -9.01 2.61
N ASN A 270 48.32 -8.55 3.31
CA ASN A 270 49.51 -7.92 2.75
C ASN A 270 50.59 -8.97 2.35
N PRO A 271 51.58 -8.61 1.51
CA PRO A 271 52.64 -9.55 1.12
C PRO A 271 53.42 -10.10 2.32
N PRO A 272 53.87 -11.37 2.26
CA PRO A 272 54.69 -11.95 3.33
C PRO A 272 56.03 -11.20 3.47
N PRO A 273 56.56 -11.05 4.69
CA PRO A 273 57.82 -10.35 4.94
C PRO A 273 58.97 -11.06 4.20
N THR A 274 59.52 -10.41 3.18
CA THR A 274 60.59 -10.96 2.36
C THR A 274 61.92 -10.87 3.11
N THR A 275 62.74 -11.91 3.05
CA THR A 275 63.97 -12.10 3.87
C THR A 275 65.10 -11.08 3.65
N ALA A 276 64.91 -10.08 2.78
CA ALA A 276 65.91 -9.07 2.44
C ALA A 276 65.75 -7.73 3.19
N SER A 277 64.67 -7.51 3.95
CA SER A 277 64.41 -6.23 4.64
C SER A 277 64.21 -6.39 6.15
N LEU A 278 65.26 -6.87 6.84
CA LEU A 278 65.35 -7.07 8.30
C LEU A 278 65.22 -5.80 9.17
N GLN A 279 64.81 -4.66 8.61
CA GLN A 279 64.68 -3.38 9.32
C GLN A 279 63.23 -2.89 9.50
N ASN A 280 62.23 -3.55 8.89
CA ASN A 280 60.82 -3.26 9.12
C ASN A 280 59.98 -4.55 8.94
N SER A 281 59.92 -5.37 9.97
CA SER A 281 59.02 -6.54 10.02
C SER A 281 57.58 -6.08 10.22
N GLN A 282 56.95 -5.54 9.17
CA GLN A 282 55.54 -5.17 9.23
C GLN A 282 54.71 -6.44 9.48
N PRO A 283 53.86 -6.47 10.53
CA PRO A 283 53.04 -7.64 10.81
C PRO A 283 52.08 -7.92 9.64
N GLN A 284 51.72 -9.20 9.47
CA GLN A 284 50.64 -9.52 8.55
C GLN A 284 49.33 -8.91 9.09
N CYS A 285 48.55 -8.31 8.19
CA CYS A 285 47.23 -7.74 8.47
C CYS A 285 46.16 -8.54 7.71
N PRO A 286 45.96 -9.82 8.05
CA PRO A 286 44.96 -10.67 7.43
C PRO A 286 43.55 -10.17 7.76
N LEU A 287 42.63 -10.43 6.85
CA LEU A 287 41.22 -10.14 6.98
C LEU A 287 40.51 -11.23 7.80
N PHE A 288 39.56 -10.85 8.66
CA PHE A 288 38.61 -11.81 9.27
C PHE A 288 37.23 -11.62 8.63
N ALA A 289 37.01 -12.34 7.53
CA ALA A 289 35.82 -12.21 6.69
C ALA A 289 35.63 -13.44 5.81
N GLU A 290 34.43 -13.60 5.29
CA GLU A 290 34.17 -14.39 4.09
C GLU A 290 34.17 -13.49 2.85
N MET A 291 34.72 -13.96 1.74
CA MET A 291 34.64 -13.28 0.43
C MET A 291 34.07 -14.21 -0.64
N GLY A 292 33.24 -13.67 -1.53
CA GLY A 292 32.75 -14.40 -2.71
C GLY A 292 33.79 -14.46 -3.83
N PRO A 293 33.36 -14.63 -5.09
CA PRO A 293 34.25 -14.53 -6.24
C PRO A 293 34.93 -13.16 -6.29
N VAL A 294 36.23 -13.15 -6.59
CA VAL A 294 37.08 -11.96 -6.62
C VAL A 294 37.39 -11.62 -8.07
N TYR A 295 36.85 -10.49 -8.53
CA TYR A 295 37.06 -9.96 -9.88
C TYR A 295 38.07 -8.82 -9.84
N ILE A 296 39.11 -8.92 -10.65
CA ILE A 296 40.11 -7.87 -10.83
C ILE A 296 40.13 -7.48 -12.31
N PHE A 297 39.95 -6.20 -12.60
CA PHE A 297 39.88 -5.64 -13.95
C PHE A 297 41.09 -4.73 -14.21
N LYS A 298 41.64 -4.78 -15.43
CA LYS A 298 42.75 -3.92 -15.90
C LYS A 298 42.29 -2.52 -16.31
N GLU A 299 40.98 -2.29 -16.32
CA GLU A 299 40.29 -1.09 -16.81
C GLU A 299 39.03 -0.85 -15.93
N PRO A 300 38.51 0.39 -15.85
CA PRO A 300 37.21 0.66 -15.23
C PRO A 300 36.06 0.03 -16.02
N ILE A 301 35.01 -0.43 -15.34
CA ILE A 301 33.89 -1.18 -15.96
C ILE A 301 32.59 -0.37 -16.07
N GLY A 302 32.45 0.70 -15.28
CA GLY A 302 31.30 1.59 -15.23
C GLY A 302 30.19 1.15 -14.26
N PRO A 303 29.29 2.09 -13.89
CA PRO A 303 28.24 1.84 -12.89
C PRO A 303 27.24 0.76 -13.31
N GLU A 304 26.87 0.69 -14.59
CA GLU A 304 25.89 -0.28 -15.10
C GLU A 304 26.36 -1.73 -14.96
N ARG A 305 27.62 -2.01 -15.34
CA ARG A 305 28.21 -3.34 -15.18
C ARG A 305 28.42 -3.69 -13.71
N MET A 306 28.81 -2.73 -12.89
CA MET A 306 28.94 -2.92 -11.45
C MET A 306 27.58 -3.27 -10.80
N ALA A 307 26.50 -2.61 -11.22
CA ALA A 307 25.14 -2.92 -10.78
C ALA A 307 24.69 -4.32 -11.23
N ARG A 308 24.92 -4.70 -12.49
CA ARG A 308 24.61 -6.04 -13.03
C ARG A 308 25.42 -7.15 -12.35
N MET A 309 26.69 -6.90 -12.02
CA MET A 309 27.51 -7.84 -11.24
C MET A 309 26.98 -8.04 -9.82
N ALA A 310 26.51 -6.97 -9.17
CA ALA A 310 25.87 -7.08 -7.86
C ALA A 310 24.53 -7.84 -7.95
N SER A 311 23.68 -7.53 -8.93
CA SER A 311 22.36 -8.18 -9.07
C SER A 311 22.46 -9.67 -9.42
N ARG A 312 23.52 -10.09 -10.13
CA ARG A 312 23.81 -11.50 -10.42
C ARG A 312 24.11 -12.34 -9.16
N GLY A 313 24.57 -11.73 -8.08
CA GLY A 313 25.10 -12.46 -6.94
C GLY A 313 26.50 -13.04 -7.20
N GLY A 314 26.93 -13.98 -6.36
CA GLY A 314 28.26 -14.59 -6.42
C GLY A 314 28.26 -16.12 -6.52
N ASP A 315 27.12 -16.72 -6.85
CA ASP A 315 26.97 -18.18 -6.97
C ASP A 315 27.33 -18.71 -8.36
N MET A 316 27.07 -17.87 -9.37
CA MET A 316 27.26 -18.22 -10.77
C MET A 316 28.74 -18.09 -11.13
N LEU A 317 29.35 -19.20 -11.52
CA LEU A 317 30.68 -19.22 -12.13
C LEU A 317 30.60 -18.58 -13.53
N PRO A 318 31.29 -17.46 -13.78
CA PRO A 318 31.36 -16.84 -15.11
C PRO A 318 31.93 -17.79 -16.16
N SER A 319 31.43 -17.70 -17.39
CA SER A 319 31.79 -18.60 -18.47
C SER A 319 32.08 -17.83 -19.75
N PHE A 320 33.32 -17.90 -20.24
CA PHE A 320 33.81 -17.05 -21.32
C PHE A 320 34.03 -17.84 -22.62
N GLY A 321 33.56 -17.28 -23.75
CA GLY A 321 33.70 -17.88 -25.07
C GLY A 321 32.73 -19.03 -25.34
N ASN A 322 33.08 -19.93 -26.27
CA ASN A 322 32.20 -21.01 -26.74
C ASN A 322 31.84 -22.09 -25.70
N GLY A 323 32.44 -22.03 -24.50
CA GLY A 323 32.07 -22.85 -23.35
C GLY A 323 31.03 -22.21 -22.43
N ALA A 324 30.48 -21.06 -22.80
CA ALA A 324 29.41 -20.41 -22.04
C ALA A 324 28.17 -21.32 -21.94
N GLY A 325 27.60 -21.39 -20.73
CA GLY A 325 26.46 -22.26 -20.45
C GLY A 325 25.27 -21.95 -21.38
N LEU A 326 24.68 -22.98 -21.96
CA LEU A 326 23.65 -22.85 -22.98
C LEU A 326 22.31 -22.41 -22.34
N PRO A 327 21.74 -21.23 -22.66
CA PRO A 327 20.57 -20.70 -21.96
C PRO A 327 19.30 -21.56 -22.08
N TRP A 328 19.23 -22.41 -23.11
CA TRP A 328 18.07 -23.26 -23.44
C TRP A 328 17.90 -24.51 -22.55
N LEU A 329 18.66 -24.62 -21.45
CA LEU A 329 18.42 -25.61 -20.38
C LEU A 329 17.58 -25.04 -19.22
N ALA A 330 17.12 -23.79 -19.31
CA ALA A 330 16.24 -23.18 -18.33
C ALA A 330 14.86 -23.87 -18.25
N THR A 331 14.30 -23.97 -17.04
CA THR A 331 12.96 -24.54 -16.80
C THR A 331 11.82 -23.57 -17.11
N ASN A 332 12.10 -22.26 -17.14
CA ASN A 332 11.12 -21.20 -17.42
C ASN A 332 11.78 -19.94 -18.02
N ASP A 333 10.95 -19.06 -18.59
CA ASP A 333 11.35 -17.80 -19.24
C ASP A 333 12.10 -16.81 -18.35
N HIS A 334 11.95 -16.88 -17.03
CA HIS A 334 12.68 -16.01 -16.10
C HIS A 334 14.10 -16.52 -15.87
N VAL A 335 14.27 -17.83 -15.63
CA VAL A 335 15.59 -18.48 -15.54
C VAL A 335 16.34 -18.36 -16.87
N GLN A 336 15.64 -18.46 -18.01
CA GLN A 336 16.23 -18.23 -19.33
C GLN A 336 16.76 -16.79 -19.46
N ARG A 337 15.93 -15.78 -19.17
CA ARG A 337 16.37 -14.37 -19.20
C ARG A 337 17.54 -14.09 -18.26
N MET A 338 17.54 -14.64 -17.05
CA MET A 338 18.67 -14.51 -16.11
C MET A 338 19.96 -15.13 -16.67
N ALA A 339 19.87 -16.27 -17.36
CA ALA A 339 21.01 -16.91 -18.01
C ALA A 339 21.52 -16.08 -19.22
N GLU A 340 20.62 -15.55 -20.04
CA GLU A 340 20.93 -14.66 -21.17
C GLU A 340 21.58 -13.35 -20.71
N GLU A 341 21.00 -12.66 -19.72
CA GLU A 341 21.53 -11.42 -19.15
C GLU A 341 22.93 -11.60 -18.53
N SER A 342 23.19 -12.76 -17.92
CA SER A 342 24.49 -13.11 -17.38
C SER A 342 25.51 -13.48 -18.47
N SER A 343 25.09 -14.22 -19.51
CA SER A 343 25.95 -14.50 -20.67
C SER A 343 26.35 -13.22 -21.40
N LEU A 344 25.44 -12.24 -21.51
CA LEU A 344 25.75 -10.91 -22.04
C LEU A 344 26.74 -10.17 -21.14
N LEU A 345 26.55 -10.23 -19.81
CA LEU A 345 27.47 -9.62 -18.86
C LEU A 345 28.88 -10.22 -18.95
N ASP A 346 29.00 -11.55 -19.06
CA ASP A 346 30.28 -12.24 -19.22
C ASP A 346 31.00 -11.83 -20.52
N ALA A 347 30.27 -11.70 -21.63
CA ALA A 347 30.81 -11.21 -22.89
C ALA A 347 31.33 -9.76 -22.79
N GLU A 348 30.61 -8.89 -22.08
CA GLU A 348 31.02 -7.49 -21.86
C GLU A 348 32.24 -7.35 -20.96
N ILE A 349 32.25 -8.03 -19.81
CA ILE A 349 33.31 -7.87 -18.81
C ILE A 349 34.60 -8.63 -19.19
N GLY A 350 34.50 -9.69 -19.99
CA GLY A 350 35.62 -10.58 -20.31
C GLY A 350 36.81 -9.88 -20.97
N SER A 351 36.58 -8.84 -21.78
CA SER A 351 37.65 -8.09 -22.44
C SER A 351 38.48 -7.23 -21.47
N CYS A 352 37.85 -6.71 -20.41
CA CYS A 352 38.45 -5.84 -19.38
C CYS A 352 38.92 -6.60 -18.13
N LEU A 353 38.53 -7.87 -17.98
CA LEU A 353 38.91 -8.73 -16.85
C LEU A 353 40.42 -9.03 -16.90
N TYR A 354 41.11 -8.77 -15.79
CA TYR A 354 42.52 -9.13 -15.60
C TYR A 354 42.62 -10.54 -15.00
N VAL A 355 41.93 -10.81 -13.90
CA VAL A 355 41.95 -12.09 -13.16
C VAL A 355 40.59 -12.32 -12.49
N LEU A 356 40.16 -13.58 -12.40
CA LEU A 356 39.00 -14.00 -11.63
C LEU A 356 39.33 -15.24 -10.78
N TYR A 357 39.13 -15.13 -9.46
CA TYR A 357 39.18 -16.28 -8.55
C TYR A 357 37.78 -16.59 -8.01
N HIS A 358 37.36 -17.85 -8.15
CA HIS A 358 36.05 -18.31 -7.70
C HIS A 358 36.22 -19.36 -6.59
N PRO A 359 35.51 -19.26 -5.45
CA PRO A 359 35.63 -20.20 -4.33
C PRO A 359 35.53 -21.68 -4.75
N CYS A 360 34.55 -22.01 -5.59
CA CYS A 360 34.33 -23.37 -6.11
C CYS A 360 35.48 -23.96 -6.95
N LEU A 361 36.50 -23.17 -7.31
CA LEU A 361 37.67 -23.64 -8.07
C LEU A 361 38.92 -23.82 -7.20
N LEU A 362 38.91 -23.42 -5.92
CA LEU A 362 40.02 -23.65 -5.01
C LEU A 362 40.18 -25.15 -4.74
N SER A 363 41.35 -25.70 -5.06
CA SER A 363 41.67 -27.11 -4.85
C SER A 363 42.98 -27.25 -4.07
N GLY A 364 42.88 -27.80 -2.85
CA GLY A 364 43.99 -27.88 -1.91
C GLY A 364 44.49 -26.49 -1.52
N ARG A 365 45.65 -26.07 -2.08
CA ARG A 365 46.25 -24.75 -1.86
C ARG A 365 46.20 -23.82 -3.08
N PHE A 366 45.58 -24.24 -4.19
CA PHE A 366 45.68 -23.53 -5.45
C PHE A 366 44.30 -23.19 -6.02
N CYS A 367 44.08 -21.91 -6.36
CA CYS A 367 42.88 -21.44 -7.06
C CYS A 367 43.28 -20.98 -8.48
N PRO A 368 42.78 -21.63 -9.55
CA PRO A 368 43.09 -21.25 -10.93
C PRO A 368 42.42 -19.92 -11.31
N ASP A 369 43.02 -19.17 -12.23
CA ASP A 369 42.42 -17.98 -12.83
C ASP A 369 41.33 -18.38 -13.84
N ALA A 370 40.09 -18.02 -13.56
CA ALA A 370 38.92 -18.28 -14.41
C ALA A 370 38.65 -17.15 -15.43
N SER A 371 39.53 -16.15 -15.54
CA SER A 371 39.45 -15.14 -16.61
C SER A 371 39.59 -15.77 -18.01
N PRO A 372 39.17 -15.09 -19.09
CA PRO A 372 39.43 -15.57 -20.46
C PRO A 372 40.91 -15.87 -20.75
N SER A 373 41.83 -15.15 -20.09
CA SER A 373 43.27 -15.39 -20.26
C SER A 373 43.71 -16.68 -19.57
N GLY A 374 43.23 -16.94 -18.36
CA GLY A 374 43.49 -18.19 -17.64
C GLY A 374 42.85 -19.40 -18.34
N ALA A 375 41.57 -19.28 -18.73
CA ALA A 375 40.83 -20.32 -19.45
C ALA A 375 41.43 -20.67 -20.82
N ALA A 376 42.03 -19.70 -21.53
CA ALA A 376 42.74 -19.92 -22.78
C ALA A 376 44.10 -20.64 -22.62
N GLY A 377 44.49 -21.04 -21.42
CA GLY A 377 45.75 -21.74 -21.16
C GLY A 377 46.99 -20.84 -21.26
N ILE A 378 46.82 -19.51 -21.24
CA ILE A 378 47.95 -18.57 -21.12
C ILE A 378 48.48 -18.71 -19.69
N ALA A 379 49.53 -19.53 -19.54
CA ALA A 379 49.95 -20.14 -18.27
C ALA A 379 50.40 -19.16 -17.18
N ARG A 380 49.43 -18.52 -16.53
CA ARG A 380 49.57 -17.90 -15.20
C ARG A 380 49.54 -19.01 -14.15
N ARG A 381 50.40 -18.92 -13.13
CA ARG A 381 50.32 -19.88 -12.01
C ARG A 381 49.04 -19.58 -11.22
N PRO A 382 48.30 -20.61 -10.76
CA PRO A 382 47.19 -20.45 -9.83
C PRO A 382 47.56 -19.57 -8.64
N ALA A 383 46.58 -18.88 -8.03
CA ALA A 383 46.80 -18.23 -6.76
C ALA A 383 47.06 -19.28 -5.67
N GLU A 384 48.09 -19.04 -4.86
CA GLU A 384 48.44 -19.91 -3.73
C GLU A 384 47.81 -19.39 -2.43
N VAL A 385 47.27 -20.29 -1.61
CA VAL A 385 46.77 -19.97 -0.27
C VAL A 385 47.93 -19.64 0.66
N ILE A 386 47.96 -18.41 1.17
CA ILE A 386 48.81 -18.02 2.29
C ILE A 386 48.18 -18.61 3.56
N GLY A 387 48.90 -19.53 4.21
CA GLY A 387 48.52 -20.17 5.47
C GLY A 387 47.23 -21.00 5.38
N GLN A 388 46.12 -20.50 5.94
CA GLN A 388 44.82 -21.19 5.93
C GLN A 388 43.71 -20.32 5.34
N VAL A 389 43.16 -20.74 4.20
CA VAL A 389 41.90 -20.23 3.64
C VAL A 389 41.05 -21.46 3.33
N HIS A 390 39.85 -21.51 3.87
CA HIS A 390 38.90 -22.60 3.65
C HIS A 390 37.80 -22.16 2.68
N ILE A 391 37.10 -23.13 2.08
CA ILE A 391 35.86 -22.86 1.36
C ILE A 391 34.72 -23.03 2.36
N ALA A 392 34.04 -21.95 2.69
CA ALA A 392 32.78 -22.03 3.42
C ALA A 392 31.64 -22.24 2.41
N THR A 393 30.86 -23.29 2.65
CA THR A 393 29.64 -23.60 1.89
C THR A 393 28.44 -23.42 2.79
N ARG A 394 27.46 -22.64 2.34
CA ARG A 394 26.23 -22.34 3.09
C ARG A 394 24.99 -22.52 2.22
N MET A 395 23.87 -22.78 2.88
CA MET A 395 22.56 -22.88 2.25
C MET A 395 21.70 -21.70 2.73
N ARG A 396 21.17 -20.91 1.80
CA ARG A 396 20.32 -19.76 2.16
C ARG A 396 18.95 -20.28 2.59
N ALA A 397 18.33 -19.63 3.58
CA ALA A 397 17.04 -20.08 4.12
C ALA A 397 15.94 -20.23 3.03
N VAL A 398 15.92 -19.37 2.01
CA VAL A 398 14.98 -19.47 0.87
C VAL A 398 15.23 -20.70 -0.03
N GLU A 399 16.47 -21.17 -0.11
CA GLU A 399 16.85 -22.39 -0.84
C GLU A 399 16.55 -23.63 0.01
N ALA A 400 16.76 -23.56 1.33
CA ALA A 400 16.39 -24.62 2.26
C ALA A 400 14.89 -24.86 2.26
N ILE A 401 14.08 -23.79 2.21
CA ILE A 401 12.63 -23.85 2.01
C ILE A 401 12.27 -24.50 0.67
N TRP A 402 12.96 -24.14 -0.42
CA TRP A 402 12.72 -24.75 -1.73
C TRP A 402 13.05 -26.25 -1.77
N ALA A 403 14.17 -26.63 -1.16
CA ALA A 403 14.62 -28.02 -1.09
C ALA A 403 13.82 -28.88 -0.09
N LEU A 404 12.88 -28.30 0.67
CA LEU A 404 12.05 -29.01 1.64
C LEU A 404 10.89 -29.76 0.96
N ALA A 405 11.26 -30.82 0.24
CA ALA A 405 10.36 -31.76 -0.43
C ALA A 405 9.31 -31.09 -1.35
N TYR A 406 8.23 -31.80 -1.64
CA TYR A 406 7.21 -31.45 -2.65
C TYR A 406 6.28 -30.26 -2.31
N GLY A 407 6.66 -29.41 -1.34
CA GLY A 407 5.83 -28.30 -0.85
C GLY A 407 6.45 -26.91 -0.97
N GLY A 408 7.78 -26.81 -1.06
CA GLY A 408 8.48 -25.52 -1.04
C GLY A 408 8.01 -24.62 0.13
N PRO A 409 7.67 -23.34 -0.11
CA PRO A 409 7.20 -22.43 0.95
C PRO A 409 5.81 -22.78 1.50
N MET A 410 5.02 -23.60 0.79
CA MET A 410 3.71 -24.06 1.27
C MET A 410 3.84 -25.07 2.43
N SER A 411 5.04 -25.62 2.66
CA SER A 411 5.33 -26.52 3.80
C SER A 411 5.18 -25.86 5.17
N LEU A 412 5.18 -24.53 5.24
CA LEU A 412 4.97 -23.75 6.47
C LEU A 412 3.50 -23.70 6.89
N LEU A 413 2.58 -23.83 5.94
CA LEU A 413 1.15 -23.58 6.14
C LEU A 413 0.44 -24.52 7.13
N PRO A 414 0.83 -25.80 7.30
CA PRO A 414 0.32 -26.64 8.39
C PRO A 414 0.54 -26.06 9.79
N LEU A 415 1.54 -25.18 10.00
CA LEU A 415 1.78 -24.51 11.28
C LEU A 415 0.79 -23.36 11.55
N ALA A 416 0.06 -22.90 10.53
CA ALA A 416 -0.96 -21.85 10.65
C ALA A 416 -2.38 -22.39 10.96
N ILE A 417 -2.57 -23.71 10.94
CA ILE A 417 -3.87 -24.37 11.13
C ILE A 417 -3.81 -25.39 12.27
N SER A 418 -4.94 -25.65 12.95
CA SER A 418 -4.96 -26.58 14.09
C SER A 418 -5.06 -28.05 13.69
N ASN A 419 -5.86 -28.37 12.68
CA ASN A 419 -6.03 -29.72 12.16
C ASN A 419 -6.49 -29.68 10.70
N VAL A 420 -6.45 -30.82 10.01
CA VAL A 420 -7.00 -31.00 8.65
C VAL A 420 -7.99 -32.15 8.67
N HIS A 421 -9.19 -31.92 8.13
CA HIS A 421 -10.21 -32.97 8.03
C HIS A 421 -9.77 -34.07 7.06
N GLN A 422 -9.86 -35.33 7.49
CA GLN A 422 -9.23 -36.48 6.82
C GLN A 422 -9.67 -36.68 5.36
N ASP A 423 -10.96 -36.52 5.04
CA ASP A 423 -11.49 -36.77 3.68
C ASP A 423 -11.52 -35.52 2.77
N SER A 424 -11.98 -34.38 3.28
CA SER A 424 -12.11 -33.13 2.50
C SER A 424 -10.79 -32.37 2.33
N LEU A 425 -9.78 -32.65 3.17
CA LEU A 425 -8.53 -31.91 3.28
C LEU A 425 -8.71 -30.40 3.60
N GLU A 426 -9.87 -30.02 4.14
CA GLU A 426 -10.13 -28.65 4.59
C GLU A 426 -9.60 -28.43 6.02
N PRO A 427 -9.13 -27.21 6.36
CA PRO A 427 -8.70 -26.88 7.72
C PRO A 427 -9.84 -26.97 8.74
N GLU A 428 -9.57 -27.59 9.89
CA GLU A 428 -10.53 -27.79 10.98
C GLU A 428 -10.15 -26.97 12.22
N LYS A 429 -11.14 -26.43 12.93
CA LYS A 429 -10.94 -25.66 14.17
C LYS A 429 -10.61 -26.61 15.32
N GLY A 430 -9.41 -26.47 15.87
CA GLY A 430 -8.99 -27.20 17.05
C GLY A 430 -9.52 -26.59 18.35
N SER A 431 -8.92 -26.96 19.47
CA SER A 431 -9.23 -26.30 20.74
C SER A 431 -8.94 -24.79 20.68
N PRO A 432 -9.68 -23.93 21.42
CA PRO A 432 -9.46 -22.49 21.41
C PRO A 432 -8.00 -22.03 21.63
N PRO A 433 -7.22 -22.56 22.60
CA PRO A 433 -5.83 -22.12 22.78
C PRO A 433 -4.91 -22.56 21.64
N LEU A 434 -5.13 -23.75 21.05
CA LEU A 434 -4.34 -24.21 19.90
C LEU A 434 -4.65 -23.36 18.66
N SER A 435 -5.94 -23.06 18.42
CA SER A 435 -6.39 -22.25 17.30
C SER A 435 -5.90 -20.81 17.39
N LEU A 436 -5.86 -20.23 18.60
CA LEU A 436 -5.25 -18.91 18.85
C LEU A 436 -3.74 -18.92 18.54
N ALA A 437 -3.05 -19.97 18.96
CA ALA A 437 -1.61 -20.10 18.81
C ALA A 437 -1.19 -20.32 17.34
N THR A 438 -1.83 -21.24 16.61
CA THR A 438 -1.54 -21.45 15.17
C THR A 438 -1.85 -20.20 14.35
N ALA A 439 -2.97 -19.52 14.65
CA ALA A 439 -3.30 -18.25 14.02
C ALA A 439 -2.34 -17.10 14.39
N SER A 440 -1.47 -17.24 15.40
CA SER A 440 -0.46 -16.21 15.74
C SER A 440 0.80 -16.34 14.88
N LEU A 441 1.02 -17.52 14.29
CA LEU A 441 2.14 -17.78 13.39
C LEU A 441 1.84 -17.39 11.94
N ALA A 442 0.57 -17.18 11.60
CA ALA A 442 0.12 -16.98 10.22
C ALA A 442 0.76 -15.77 9.53
N ALA A 443 0.81 -14.60 10.18
CA ALA A 443 1.38 -13.39 9.57
C ALA A 443 2.91 -13.49 9.33
N PRO A 444 3.73 -13.98 10.29
CA PRO A 444 5.10 -14.38 10.03
C PRO A 444 5.27 -15.40 8.90
N ILE A 445 4.45 -16.45 8.86
CA ILE A 445 4.48 -17.47 7.78
C ILE A 445 4.23 -16.81 6.42
N PHE A 446 3.21 -15.94 6.32
CA PHE A 446 2.89 -15.23 5.09
C PHE A 446 4.02 -14.29 4.63
N ARG A 447 4.75 -13.66 5.57
CA ARG A 447 5.96 -12.87 5.24
C ARG A 447 7.17 -13.73 4.81
N ILE A 448 7.35 -14.91 5.39
CA ILE A 448 8.35 -15.87 4.90
C ILE A 448 8.01 -16.31 3.47
N ILE A 449 6.73 -16.62 3.20
CA ILE A 449 6.25 -16.98 1.85
C ILE A 449 6.46 -15.81 0.87
N SER A 450 6.19 -14.56 1.28
CA SER A 450 6.39 -13.38 0.42
C SER A 450 7.86 -13.15 0.05
N VAL A 451 8.82 -13.46 0.93
CA VAL A 451 10.24 -13.43 0.53
C VAL A 451 10.58 -14.64 -0.34
N ALA A 452 10.15 -15.84 0.04
CA ALA A 452 10.47 -17.09 -0.65
C ALA A 452 9.98 -17.14 -2.10
N ILE A 453 8.86 -16.49 -2.44
CA ILE A 453 8.29 -16.44 -3.82
C ILE A 453 9.24 -15.82 -4.86
N ASN A 454 10.24 -15.04 -4.43
CA ASN A 454 11.24 -14.46 -5.33
C ASN A 454 12.26 -15.49 -5.85
N HIS A 455 12.44 -16.62 -5.14
CA HIS A 455 13.26 -17.73 -5.62
C HIS A 455 12.52 -18.47 -6.76
N PRO A 456 13.13 -18.69 -7.94
CA PRO A 456 12.44 -19.21 -9.12
C PRO A 456 11.77 -20.57 -8.87
N GLY A 457 12.46 -21.50 -8.19
CA GLY A 457 11.88 -22.81 -7.87
C GLY A 457 10.73 -22.78 -6.85
N ASN A 458 10.69 -21.77 -5.97
CA ASN A 458 9.55 -21.57 -5.06
C ASN A 458 8.35 -20.96 -5.79
N ASN A 459 8.63 -20.06 -6.73
CA ASN A 459 7.64 -19.45 -7.62
C ASN A 459 6.92 -20.53 -8.45
N GLU A 460 7.70 -21.44 -9.05
CA GLU A 460 7.19 -22.58 -9.81
C GLU A 460 6.34 -23.51 -8.95
N GLU A 461 6.80 -23.94 -7.76
CA GLU A 461 5.99 -24.82 -6.92
C GLU A 461 4.72 -24.13 -6.38
N ILE A 462 4.75 -22.84 -6.01
CA ILE A 462 3.52 -22.10 -5.66
C ILE A 462 2.51 -22.12 -6.82
N TYR A 463 2.96 -21.82 -8.05
CA TYR A 463 2.09 -21.82 -9.22
C TYR A 463 1.55 -23.24 -9.53
N ARG A 464 2.45 -24.21 -9.60
CA ARG A 464 2.15 -25.62 -9.91
C ARG A 464 1.22 -26.28 -8.90
N ARG A 465 1.30 -25.90 -7.62
CA ARG A 465 0.53 -26.50 -6.52
C ARG A 465 -0.80 -25.82 -6.23
N LYS A 466 -1.27 -24.89 -7.07
CA LYS A 466 -2.47 -24.08 -6.79
C LYS A 466 -2.33 -23.30 -5.48
N GLY A 467 -1.16 -22.68 -5.31
CA GLY A 467 -0.79 -21.93 -4.13
C GLY A 467 -1.77 -20.79 -3.79
N PRO A 468 -2.22 -19.97 -4.76
CA PRO A 468 -3.24 -18.94 -4.51
C PRO A 468 -4.54 -19.49 -3.93
N GLU A 469 -5.02 -20.65 -4.41
CA GLU A 469 -6.24 -21.29 -3.90
C GLU A 469 -6.04 -21.90 -2.50
N ILE A 470 -4.89 -22.51 -2.21
CA ILE A 470 -4.58 -23.05 -0.87
C ILE A 470 -4.43 -21.92 0.16
N LEU A 471 -3.71 -20.85 -0.19
CA LEU A 471 -3.58 -19.66 0.64
C LEU A 471 -4.95 -19.02 0.93
N SER A 472 -5.84 -18.97 -0.07
CA SER A 472 -7.20 -18.46 0.06
C SER A 472 -8.05 -19.28 1.04
N ARG A 473 -7.99 -20.63 0.99
CA ARG A 473 -8.67 -21.50 1.97
C ARG A 473 -8.15 -21.32 3.39
N ILE A 474 -6.84 -21.22 3.56
CA ILE A 474 -6.22 -21.03 4.88
C ILE A 474 -6.52 -19.64 5.43
N LEU A 475 -6.52 -18.60 4.60
CA LEU A 475 -6.95 -17.26 4.98
C LEU A 475 -8.42 -17.27 5.45
N ASN A 476 -9.33 -17.92 4.72
CA ASN A 476 -10.72 -18.09 5.14
C ASN A 476 -10.85 -18.79 6.50
N TYR A 477 -10.10 -19.88 6.72
CA TYR A 477 -10.05 -20.56 8.02
C TYR A 477 -9.53 -19.66 9.16
N LEU A 478 -8.45 -18.91 8.91
CA LEU A 478 -7.84 -18.00 9.88
C LEU A 478 -8.83 -16.90 10.29
N LEU A 479 -9.46 -16.25 9.32
CA LEU A 479 -10.43 -15.18 9.56
C LEU A 479 -11.69 -15.70 10.26
N GLN A 480 -12.20 -16.89 9.90
CA GLN A 480 -13.27 -17.56 10.65
C GLN A 480 -12.87 -17.86 12.09
N THR A 481 -11.61 -18.21 12.35
CA THR A 481 -11.08 -18.56 13.67
C THR A 481 -10.94 -17.32 14.56
N LEU A 482 -10.29 -16.28 14.04
CA LEU A 482 -10.15 -14.97 14.71
C LEU A 482 -11.53 -14.36 15.01
N SER A 483 -12.44 -14.35 14.03
CA SER A 483 -13.82 -13.86 14.19
C SER A 483 -14.58 -14.59 15.31
N SER A 484 -14.46 -15.92 15.40
CA SER A 484 -15.13 -16.70 16.47
C SER A 484 -14.51 -16.56 17.87
N LEU A 485 -13.28 -16.05 17.95
CA LEU A 485 -12.52 -15.96 19.21
C LEU A 485 -12.39 -14.51 19.70
N GLY A 486 -12.58 -13.53 18.82
CA GLY A 486 -12.39 -12.10 19.02
C GLY A 486 -13.41 -11.37 19.92
N ALA A 487 -14.18 -12.08 20.74
CA ALA A 487 -15.07 -11.47 21.73
C ALA A 487 -14.33 -10.86 22.94
N GLY A 488 -12.98 -10.91 22.96
CA GLY A 488 -12.17 -10.48 24.10
C GLY A 488 -10.81 -9.87 23.74
N LYS A 489 -10.76 -8.53 23.73
CA LYS A 489 -9.68 -7.70 24.29
C LYS A 489 -8.24 -7.79 23.76
N ASP A 490 -7.95 -8.49 22.66
CA ASP A 490 -6.65 -8.40 21.98
C ASP A 490 -6.59 -7.20 21.02
N ASP A 491 -5.40 -6.62 20.93
CA ASP A 491 -5.12 -5.34 20.25
C ASP A 491 -5.26 -5.48 18.71
N GLY A 492 -5.88 -4.49 18.04
CA GLY A 492 -6.17 -4.56 16.59
C GLY A 492 -4.93 -4.70 15.69
N ALA A 493 -3.75 -4.44 16.26
CA ALA A 493 -2.44 -4.65 15.64
C ALA A 493 -2.26 -6.05 15.01
N ARG A 494 -2.81 -7.12 15.60
CA ARG A 494 -2.63 -8.48 15.08
C ARG A 494 -3.37 -8.73 13.76
N ASP A 495 -4.58 -8.22 13.63
CA ASP A 495 -5.36 -8.36 12.40
C ASP A 495 -4.82 -7.44 11.29
N GLU A 496 -4.33 -6.25 11.66
CA GLU A 496 -3.58 -5.38 10.73
C GLU A 496 -2.30 -6.04 10.21
N GLU A 497 -1.57 -6.75 11.09
CA GLU A 497 -0.36 -7.50 10.72
C GLU A 497 -0.68 -8.61 9.70
N LEU A 498 -1.83 -9.28 9.85
CA LEU A 498 -2.31 -10.27 8.89
C LEU A 498 -2.59 -9.63 7.52
N VAL A 499 -3.33 -8.53 7.46
CA VAL A 499 -3.58 -7.78 6.20
C VAL A 499 -2.26 -7.38 5.54
N ALA A 500 -1.33 -6.80 6.30
CA ALA A 500 -0.02 -6.39 5.79
C ALA A 500 0.80 -7.57 5.23
N SER A 501 0.70 -8.75 5.84
CA SER A 501 1.38 -9.96 5.36
C SER A 501 0.77 -10.51 4.06
N VAL A 502 -0.56 -10.47 3.88
CA VAL A 502 -1.23 -10.88 2.63
C VAL A 502 -0.93 -9.90 1.49
N VAL A 503 -0.95 -8.60 1.77
CA VAL A 503 -0.51 -7.56 0.82
C VAL A 503 0.96 -7.79 0.42
N SER A 504 1.83 -8.14 1.37
CA SER A 504 3.24 -8.45 1.08
C SER A 504 3.41 -9.63 0.13
N ILE A 505 2.65 -10.72 0.27
CA ILE A 505 2.67 -11.85 -0.69
C ILE A 505 2.40 -11.37 -2.12
N CYS A 506 1.39 -10.51 -2.29
CA CYS A 506 0.95 -10.04 -3.61
C CYS A 506 1.96 -9.06 -4.24
N LEU A 507 2.56 -8.16 -3.44
CA LEU A 507 3.52 -7.16 -3.91
C LEU A 507 4.93 -7.70 -4.14
N PHE A 508 5.37 -8.73 -3.41
CA PHE A 508 6.71 -9.30 -3.56
C PHE A 508 6.87 -10.16 -4.84
N GLN A 509 5.79 -10.55 -5.51
CA GLN A 509 5.84 -11.23 -6.80
C GLN A 509 6.27 -10.26 -7.91
N LYS A 510 7.52 -10.35 -8.35
CA LYS A 510 8.10 -9.49 -9.40
C LYS A 510 8.22 -10.15 -10.77
N HIS A 511 8.38 -11.48 -10.82
CA HIS A 511 8.88 -12.17 -12.02
C HIS A 511 7.78 -12.91 -12.80
N ASN A 512 6.71 -13.34 -12.11
CA ASN A 512 5.59 -14.07 -12.70
C ASN A 512 4.29 -13.26 -12.61
N TYR A 513 3.96 -12.57 -13.70
CA TYR A 513 2.78 -11.69 -13.79
C TYR A 513 1.47 -12.47 -13.64
N ALA A 514 1.35 -13.65 -14.26
CA ALA A 514 0.15 -14.48 -14.18
C ALA A 514 -0.14 -14.95 -12.74
N LEU A 515 0.89 -15.38 -12.00
CA LEU A 515 0.75 -15.70 -10.58
C LEU A 515 0.41 -14.45 -9.74
N LYS A 516 0.94 -13.27 -10.09
CA LYS A 516 0.58 -12.02 -9.41
C LYS A 516 -0.90 -11.69 -9.56
N VAL A 517 -1.42 -11.73 -10.80
CA VAL A 517 -2.85 -11.56 -11.11
C VAL A 517 -3.72 -12.55 -10.33
N GLN A 518 -3.32 -13.83 -10.29
CA GLN A 518 -4.02 -14.83 -9.48
C GLN A 518 -4.05 -14.47 -8.00
N LEU A 519 -2.91 -14.13 -7.39
CA LEU A 519 -2.83 -13.75 -5.96
C LEU A 519 -3.72 -12.54 -5.64
N PHE A 520 -3.75 -11.52 -6.50
CA PHE A 520 -4.66 -10.38 -6.35
C PHE A 520 -6.13 -10.84 -6.36
N SER A 521 -6.52 -11.66 -7.34
CA SER A 521 -7.90 -12.16 -7.45
C SER A 521 -8.35 -13.04 -6.28
N THR A 522 -7.49 -13.96 -5.78
CA THR A 522 -7.90 -14.97 -4.78
C THR A 522 -7.67 -14.56 -3.33
N LEU A 523 -6.80 -13.58 -3.06
CA LEU A 523 -6.43 -13.17 -1.70
C LEU A 523 -6.90 -11.75 -1.36
N LEU A 524 -6.81 -10.79 -2.28
CA LEU A 524 -7.10 -9.39 -1.99
C LEU A 524 -8.50 -8.97 -2.44
N LEU A 525 -8.90 -9.37 -3.65
CA LEU A 525 -10.15 -8.92 -4.28
C LEU A 525 -11.37 -9.78 -3.92
N ASP A 526 -11.18 -11.02 -3.41
CA ASP A 526 -12.32 -11.85 -2.95
C ASP A 526 -12.84 -11.41 -1.58
N LEU A 527 -13.62 -10.33 -1.58
CA LEU A 527 -14.25 -9.75 -0.37
C LEU A 527 -15.17 -10.73 0.37
N LYS A 528 -15.56 -11.87 -0.24
CA LYS A 528 -16.33 -12.93 0.41
C LYS A 528 -15.60 -13.51 1.62
N ILE A 529 -14.27 -13.52 1.59
CA ILE A 529 -13.38 -14.02 2.63
C ILE A 529 -13.25 -12.96 3.74
N TRP A 530 -13.00 -11.71 3.35
CA TRP A 530 -12.77 -10.58 4.25
C TRP A 530 -14.03 -10.10 5.00
N ARG A 531 -15.24 -10.41 4.51
CA ARG A 531 -16.51 -10.02 5.17
C ARG A 531 -16.66 -10.53 6.61
N LEU A 532 -15.85 -11.50 7.04
CA LEU A 532 -15.87 -12.10 8.37
C LEU A 532 -15.07 -11.30 9.41
N CYS A 533 -14.27 -10.33 8.95
CA CYS A 533 -13.42 -9.48 9.80
C CYS A 533 -14.19 -8.31 10.39
N SER A 534 -13.61 -7.65 11.41
CA SER A 534 -14.12 -6.38 11.92
C SER A 534 -14.06 -5.26 10.86
N TYR A 535 -14.89 -4.23 11.02
CA TYR A 535 -14.93 -3.05 10.15
C TYR A 535 -13.53 -2.42 9.92
N GLY A 536 -12.71 -2.30 10.97
CA GLY A 536 -11.36 -1.73 10.86
C GLY A 536 -10.43 -2.50 9.93
N VAL A 537 -10.49 -3.83 9.95
CA VAL A 537 -9.68 -4.72 9.10
C VAL A 537 -10.13 -4.63 7.64
N GLN A 538 -11.45 -4.62 7.40
CA GLN A 538 -12.01 -4.47 6.06
C GLN A 538 -11.69 -3.09 5.46
N LYS A 539 -11.80 -2.02 6.26
CA LYS A 539 -11.38 -0.68 5.86
C LYS A 539 -9.89 -0.63 5.55
N LYS A 540 -9.04 -1.22 6.40
CA LYS A 540 -7.59 -1.28 6.17
C LYS A 540 -7.24 -1.99 4.85
N LEU A 541 -7.93 -3.07 4.50
CA LEU A 541 -7.77 -3.73 3.21
C LEU A 541 -8.14 -2.79 2.05
N LEU A 542 -9.31 -2.14 2.10
CA LEU A 542 -9.78 -1.25 1.03
C LEU A 542 -8.86 -0.03 0.84
N SER A 543 -8.42 0.61 1.92
CA SER A 543 -7.41 1.68 1.84
C SER A 543 -6.07 1.18 1.29
N SER A 544 -5.65 -0.05 1.62
CA SER A 544 -4.44 -0.65 1.04
C SER A 544 -4.61 -0.94 -0.46
N LEU A 545 -5.81 -1.33 -0.90
CA LEU A 545 -6.13 -1.50 -2.32
C LEU A 545 -6.11 -0.17 -3.06
N ALA A 546 -6.62 0.91 -2.46
CA ALA A 546 -6.54 2.26 -3.01
C ALA A 546 -5.09 2.71 -3.23
N ASP A 547 -4.22 2.54 -2.23
CA ASP A 547 -2.78 2.84 -2.33
C ASP A 547 -2.11 2.00 -3.45
N MET A 548 -2.47 0.72 -3.59
CA MET A 548 -1.90 -0.16 -4.61
C MET A 548 -2.29 0.20 -6.05
N VAL A 549 -3.41 0.91 -6.28
CA VAL A 549 -3.80 1.33 -7.65
C VAL A 549 -2.68 2.14 -8.34
N PHE A 550 -1.99 3.01 -7.60
CA PHE A 550 -0.94 3.87 -8.15
C PHE A 550 0.27 3.11 -8.69
N THR A 551 0.50 1.88 -8.21
CA THR A 551 1.65 1.04 -8.60
C THR A 551 1.27 -0.24 -9.37
N GLU A 552 0.04 -0.75 -9.20
CA GLU A 552 -0.38 -2.10 -9.64
C GLU A 552 -1.72 -2.10 -10.40
N SER A 553 -2.20 -0.95 -10.88
CA SER A 553 -3.49 -0.81 -11.59
C SER A 553 -3.71 -1.78 -12.76
N SER A 554 -2.65 -2.15 -13.51
CA SER A 554 -2.74 -3.15 -14.58
C SER A 554 -3.03 -4.56 -14.04
N VAL A 555 -2.29 -4.98 -13.01
CA VAL A 555 -2.49 -6.27 -12.33
C VAL A 555 -3.89 -6.36 -11.73
N MET A 556 -4.37 -5.27 -11.11
CA MET A 556 -5.73 -5.20 -10.56
C MET A 556 -6.81 -5.32 -11.66
N ARG A 557 -6.61 -4.70 -12.83
CA ARG A 557 -7.54 -4.85 -13.96
C ARG A 557 -7.55 -6.26 -14.55
N ASP A 558 -6.38 -6.86 -14.76
CA ASP A 558 -6.28 -8.23 -15.28
C ASP A 558 -6.82 -9.26 -14.26
N ALA A 559 -6.80 -8.92 -12.96
CA ALA A 559 -7.47 -9.66 -11.88
C ALA A 559 -8.99 -9.39 -11.79
N ASN A 560 -9.57 -8.67 -12.75
CA ASN A 560 -10.98 -8.29 -12.82
C ASN A 560 -11.51 -7.50 -11.61
N ALA A 561 -10.66 -6.62 -11.02
CA ALA A 561 -11.01 -5.87 -9.81
C ALA A 561 -12.32 -5.06 -9.95
N MET A 562 -12.58 -4.46 -11.13
CA MET A 562 -13.81 -3.70 -11.38
C MET A 562 -15.06 -4.52 -11.08
N GLN A 563 -15.21 -5.69 -11.71
CA GLN A 563 -16.37 -6.55 -11.47
C GLN A 563 -16.35 -7.15 -10.06
N MET A 564 -15.19 -7.57 -9.55
CA MET A 564 -15.11 -8.19 -8.22
C MET A 564 -15.49 -7.24 -7.08
N LEU A 565 -15.11 -5.96 -7.18
CA LEU A 565 -15.47 -4.94 -6.20
C LEU A 565 -16.96 -4.58 -6.28
N LEU A 566 -17.53 -4.45 -7.49
CA LEU A 566 -18.98 -4.24 -7.68
C LEU A 566 -19.82 -5.43 -7.18
N ASP A 567 -19.42 -6.67 -7.50
CA ASP A 567 -19.99 -7.90 -6.93
C ASP A 567 -19.87 -7.91 -5.40
N GLY A 568 -18.77 -7.38 -4.86
CA GLY A 568 -18.52 -7.21 -3.43
C GLY A 568 -19.49 -6.23 -2.76
N CYS A 569 -19.73 -5.05 -3.34
CA CYS A 569 -20.78 -4.13 -2.89
C CYS A 569 -22.12 -4.87 -2.77
N ARG A 570 -22.55 -5.53 -3.83
CA ARG A 570 -23.87 -6.16 -3.91
C ARG A 570 -24.02 -7.40 -3.04
N ARG A 571 -23.02 -8.29 -2.98
CA ARG A 571 -23.12 -9.58 -2.27
C ARG A 571 -22.58 -9.55 -0.85
N CYS A 572 -21.56 -8.74 -0.55
CA CYS A 572 -20.94 -8.68 0.78
C CYS A 572 -21.46 -7.48 1.58
N TYR A 573 -21.56 -6.30 0.98
CA TYR A 573 -21.96 -5.04 1.64
C TYR A 573 -23.42 -4.66 1.41
N TRP A 574 -24.28 -5.67 1.27
CA TRP A 574 -25.70 -5.48 1.00
C TRP A 574 -26.47 -4.78 2.13
N THR A 575 -27.44 -3.96 1.76
CA THR A 575 -28.44 -3.36 2.66
C THR A 575 -29.80 -4.03 2.52
N ILE A 576 -30.18 -4.42 1.30
CA ILE A 576 -31.35 -5.24 1.00
C ILE A 576 -30.87 -6.67 0.71
N ARG A 577 -31.46 -7.67 1.38
CA ARG A 577 -31.05 -9.07 1.23
C ARG A 577 -31.55 -9.65 -0.08
N GLU A 578 -30.63 -10.14 -0.91
CA GLU A 578 -30.89 -10.90 -2.12
C GLU A 578 -30.68 -12.41 -1.89
N LYS A 579 -31.04 -13.24 -2.87
CA LYS A 579 -30.86 -14.70 -2.79
C LYS A 579 -29.39 -15.11 -2.62
N ASP A 580 -28.49 -14.40 -3.31
CA ASP A 580 -27.05 -14.65 -3.31
C ASP A 580 -26.29 -13.70 -2.35
N SER A 581 -27.01 -12.94 -1.52
CA SER A 581 -26.42 -12.10 -0.48
C SER A 581 -25.78 -12.94 0.60
N LEU A 582 -24.55 -12.56 0.97
CA LEU A 582 -23.74 -13.28 1.93
C LEU A 582 -23.85 -12.60 3.30
N ASP A 583 -24.30 -13.34 4.30
CA ASP A 583 -24.34 -12.83 5.67
C ASP A 583 -22.91 -12.69 6.21
N SER A 584 -22.64 -11.55 6.85
CA SER A 584 -21.33 -11.12 7.36
C SER A 584 -21.32 -10.97 8.89
N PHE A 585 -22.47 -10.64 9.49
CA PHE A 585 -22.61 -10.30 10.92
C PHE A 585 -23.45 -11.31 11.73
N SER A 586 -24.00 -12.35 11.09
CA SER A 586 -25.07 -13.19 11.65
C SER A 586 -24.59 -14.37 12.51
N LEU A 587 -23.59 -14.18 13.38
CA LEU A 587 -23.28 -15.15 14.44
C LEU A 587 -24.05 -14.88 15.74
N ASN A 588 -24.37 -13.61 16.05
CA ASN A 588 -25.02 -13.22 17.32
C ASN A 588 -26.46 -12.68 17.18
N GLY A 589 -26.96 -12.48 15.96
CA GLY A 589 -28.35 -12.02 15.74
C GLY A 589 -28.58 -10.51 15.90
N ASP A 590 -27.52 -9.72 16.09
CA ASP A 590 -27.59 -8.26 16.20
C ASP A 590 -28.01 -7.58 14.88
N MET A 591 -28.59 -6.38 14.98
CA MET A 591 -28.88 -5.53 13.82
C MET A 591 -27.59 -5.17 13.08
N ARG A 592 -27.60 -5.32 11.75
CA ARG A 592 -26.46 -5.00 10.89
C ARG A 592 -26.07 -3.51 11.03
N PRO A 593 -24.77 -3.17 11.25
CA PRO A 593 -24.34 -1.79 11.45
C PRO A 593 -24.28 -1.03 10.11
N MET A 594 -25.43 -0.51 9.66
CA MET A 594 -25.56 0.07 8.31
C MET A 594 -24.60 1.23 8.03
N GLY A 595 -24.26 2.06 9.02
CA GLY A 595 -23.27 3.13 8.85
C GLY A 595 -21.86 2.62 8.55
N GLU A 596 -21.42 1.54 9.19
CA GLU A 596 -20.12 0.90 8.91
C GLU A 596 -20.11 0.23 7.54
N VAL A 597 -21.21 -0.44 7.16
CA VAL A 597 -21.38 -1.06 5.84
C VAL A 597 -21.35 -0.01 4.74
N ASN A 598 -22.05 1.11 4.94
CA ASN A 598 -22.06 2.24 4.02
C ASN A 598 -20.67 2.85 3.86
N ALA A 599 -19.93 3.08 4.95
CA ALA A 599 -18.56 3.58 4.90
C ALA A 599 -17.60 2.62 4.17
N LEU A 600 -17.76 1.29 4.31
CA LEU A 600 -17.01 0.31 3.52
C LEU A 600 -17.35 0.36 2.02
N VAL A 601 -18.61 0.62 1.66
CA VAL A 601 -18.99 0.84 0.25
C VAL A 601 -18.36 2.12 -0.29
N ASP A 602 -18.34 3.21 0.48
CA ASP A 602 -17.73 4.46 0.05
C ASP A 602 -16.20 4.31 -0.13
N GLU A 603 -15.48 3.64 0.79
CA GLU A 603 -14.05 3.31 0.65
C GLU A 603 -13.79 2.40 -0.57
N LEU A 604 -14.67 1.44 -0.85
CA LEU A 604 -14.57 0.56 -2.02
C LEU A 604 -14.77 1.34 -3.33
N LEU A 605 -15.74 2.26 -3.38
CA LEU A 605 -15.98 3.11 -4.55
C LEU A 605 -14.81 4.06 -4.82
N VAL A 606 -14.04 4.47 -3.79
CA VAL A 606 -12.77 5.18 -3.98
C VAL A 606 -11.74 4.30 -4.70
N VAL A 607 -11.64 3.00 -4.39
CA VAL A 607 -10.75 2.07 -5.15
C VAL A 607 -11.17 2.00 -6.62
N ILE A 608 -12.48 1.89 -6.90
CA ILE A 608 -13.01 1.89 -8.26
C ILE A 608 -12.72 3.21 -8.98
N GLU A 609 -12.93 4.35 -8.32
CA GLU A 609 -12.63 5.68 -8.89
C GLU A 609 -11.15 5.84 -9.23
N LEU A 610 -10.25 5.39 -8.35
CA LEU A 610 -8.81 5.40 -8.60
C LEU A 610 -8.44 4.47 -9.76
N LEU A 611 -9.03 3.27 -9.85
CA LEU A 611 -8.82 2.37 -10.98
C LEU A 611 -9.24 3.03 -12.29
N ILE A 612 -10.45 3.60 -12.36
CA ILE A 612 -10.94 4.38 -13.50
C ILE A 612 -10.03 5.59 -13.78
N GLY A 613 -9.49 6.24 -12.75
CA GLY A 613 -8.54 7.35 -12.81
C GLY A 613 -7.12 6.98 -13.27
N ALA A 614 -6.70 5.72 -13.11
CA ALA A 614 -5.43 5.18 -13.59
C ALA A 614 -5.51 4.61 -15.02
N ALA A 615 -6.70 4.32 -15.52
CA ALA A 615 -6.90 3.70 -16.84
C ALA A 615 -6.43 4.59 -18.02
N PRO A 616 -6.02 4.01 -19.16
CA PRO A 616 -5.88 4.76 -20.40
C PRO A 616 -7.26 5.19 -20.94
N PRO A 617 -7.37 6.34 -21.65
CA PRO A 617 -8.66 6.87 -22.14
C PRO A 617 -9.47 5.88 -23.01
N SER A 618 -8.81 4.97 -23.71
CA SER A 618 -9.46 3.94 -24.54
C SER A 618 -10.34 2.97 -23.76
N MET A 619 -10.12 2.78 -22.45
CA MET A 619 -10.90 1.88 -21.60
C MET A 619 -12.10 2.56 -20.94
N ALA A 620 -12.30 3.87 -21.14
CA ALA A 620 -13.37 4.62 -20.49
C ALA A 620 -14.77 4.08 -20.83
N ALA A 621 -14.98 3.60 -22.07
CA ALA A 621 -16.24 2.99 -22.48
C ALA A 621 -16.52 1.69 -21.73
N ASP A 622 -15.53 0.80 -21.60
CA ASP A 622 -15.65 -0.47 -20.89
C ASP A 622 -15.86 -0.27 -19.38
N ASP A 623 -15.10 0.65 -18.77
CA ASP A 623 -15.24 1.02 -17.36
C ASP A 623 -16.64 1.56 -17.07
N VAL A 624 -17.18 2.44 -17.93
CA VAL A 624 -18.53 2.98 -17.75
C VAL A 624 -19.60 1.91 -18.02
N CYS A 625 -19.43 1.03 -19.01
CA CYS A 625 -20.32 -0.12 -19.23
C CYS A 625 -20.46 -0.98 -17.96
N CYS A 626 -19.37 -1.24 -17.22
CA CYS A 626 -19.41 -1.97 -15.96
C CYS A 626 -20.24 -1.25 -14.88
N LEU A 627 -20.11 0.08 -14.75
CA LEU A 627 -20.89 0.87 -13.81
C LEU A 627 -22.39 0.92 -14.17
N LEU A 628 -22.70 1.10 -15.46
CA LEU A 628 -24.08 1.14 -15.96
C LEU A 628 -24.76 -0.22 -15.77
N GLY A 629 -24.09 -1.33 -16.11
CA GLY A 629 -24.58 -2.69 -15.89
C GLY A 629 -24.90 -2.94 -14.41
N PHE A 630 -23.99 -2.57 -13.51
CA PHE A 630 -24.25 -2.66 -12.07
C PHE A 630 -25.48 -1.84 -11.64
N MET A 631 -25.65 -0.61 -12.14
CA MET A 631 -26.78 0.25 -11.80
C MET A 631 -28.14 -0.33 -12.26
N VAL A 632 -28.19 -0.95 -13.44
CA VAL A 632 -29.40 -1.63 -13.94
C VAL A 632 -29.72 -2.86 -13.10
N ASP A 633 -28.71 -3.72 -12.84
CA ASP A 633 -28.91 -5.02 -12.22
C ASP A 633 -29.05 -4.99 -10.70
N CYS A 634 -28.54 -3.94 -10.02
CA CYS A 634 -28.51 -3.87 -8.55
C CYS A 634 -29.87 -3.45 -7.96
N PRO A 635 -30.55 -4.29 -7.15
CA PRO A 635 -31.84 -3.96 -6.54
C PRO A 635 -31.71 -2.99 -5.35
N GLN A 636 -30.50 -2.58 -4.97
CA GLN A 636 -30.25 -1.83 -3.74
C GLN A 636 -30.13 -0.33 -4.05
N SER A 637 -31.20 0.43 -3.79
CA SER A 637 -31.33 1.83 -4.23
C SER A 637 -30.23 2.75 -3.69
N ASN A 638 -29.78 2.54 -2.45
CA ASN A 638 -28.70 3.32 -1.85
C ASN A 638 -27.33 3.04 -2.50
N GLN A 639 -27.05 1.80 -2.95
CA GLN A 639 -25.84 1.48 -3.71
C GLN A 639 -25.88 2.10 -5.11
N VAL A 640 -27.03 2.04 -5.79
CA VAL A 640 -27.22 2.69 -7.10
C VAL A 640 -27.02 4.21 -6.99
N ALA A 641 -27.53 4.85 -5.93
CA ALA A 641 -27.33 6.27 -5.67
C ALA A 641 -25.84 6.64 -5.46
N ARG A 642 -25.07 5.80 -4.76
CA ARG A 642 -23.62 5.99 -4.59
C ARG A 642 -22.85 5.85 -5.91
N VAL A 643 -23.21 4.87 -6.76
CA VAL A 643 -22.58 4.71 -8.09
C VAL A 643 -22.96 5.85 -9.04
N LEU A 644 -24.19 6.36 -8.99
CA LEU A 644 -24.58 7.61 -9.67
C LEU A 644 -23.70 8.80 -9.24
N HIS A 645 -23.45 8.93 -7.94
CA HIS A 645 -22.57 9.98 -7.42
C HIS A 645 -21.11 9.80 -7.86
N LEU A 646 -20.60 8.56 -7.95
CA LEU A 646 -19.31 8.27 -8.56
C LEU A 646 -19.27 8.70 -10.03
N ILE A 647 -20.27 8.37 -10.85
CA ILE A 647 -20.34 8.81 -12.27
C ILE A 647 -20.37 10.34 -12.36
N HIS A 648 -21.14 11.02 -11.49
CA HIS A 648 -21.14 12.47 -11.39
C HIS A 648 -19.73 13.01 -11.07
N ARG A 649 -19.02 12.45 -10.09
CA ARG A 649 -17.62 12.81 -9.79
C ARG A 649 -16.69 12.62 -10.99
N LEU A 650 -16.82 11.52 -11.73
CA LEU A 650 -16.03 11.23 -12.94
C LEU A 650 -16.27 12.27 -14.06
N VAL A 651 -17.52 12.72 -14.26
CA VAL A 651 -17.90 13.77 -15.23
C VAL A 651 -17.50 15.17 -14.76
N VAL A 652 -17.46 15.41 -13.44
CA VAL A 652 -17.14 16.72 -12.84
C VAL A 652 -15.64 16.89 -12.53
N GLN A 653 -14.80 15.87 -12.79
CA GLN A 653 -13.36 15.89 -12.50
C GLN A 653 -12.64 17.20 -12.89
N PRO A 654 -11.62 17.62 -12.11
CA PRO A 654 -10.85 18.85 -12.38
C PRO A 654 -10.02 18.76 -13.67
N ASN A 655 -9.69 17.55 -14.14
CA ASN A 655 -9.06 17.35 -15.44
C ASN A 655 -10.12 17.37 -16.55
N ALA A 656 -10.30 18.53 -17.19
CA ALA A 656 -11.30 18.75 -18.23
C ALA A 656 -11.24 17.75 -19.40
N THR A 657 -10.05 17.34 -19.84
CA THR A 657 -9.93 16.40 -20.98
C THR A 657 -10.41 15.00 -20.60
N ARG A 658 -10.10 14.56 -19.37
CA ARG A 658 -10.53 13.27 -18.83
C ARG A 658 -12.02 13.26 -18.52
N ALA A 659 -12.53 14.34 -17.93
CA ALA A 659 -13.96 14.56 -17.71
C ALA A 659 -14.77 14.50 -19.03
N GLN A 660 -14.27 15.15 -20.09
CA GLN A 660 -14.86 15.07 -21.42
C GLN A 660 -14.88 13.64 -21.95
N THR A 661 -13.77 12.89 -21.86
CA THR A 661 -13.72 11.48 -22.28
C THR A 661 -14.75 10.64 -21.54
N PHE A 662 -14.93 10.82 -20.22
CA PHE A 662 -15.94 10.09 -19.46
C PHE A 662 -17.38 10.52 -19.80
N ALA A 663 -17.64 11.79 -20.07
CA ALA A 663 -18.96 12.25 -20.51
C ALA A 663 -19.33 11.68 -21.88
N GLU A 664 -18.40 11.67 -22.83
CA GLU A 664 -18.56 11.07 -24.16
C GLU A 664 -18.74 9.56 -24.07
N ALA A 665 -17.95 8.86 -23.25
CA ALA A 665 -18.10 7.43 -22.99
C ALA A 665 -19.44 7.09 -22.34
N PHE A 666 -19.88 7.86 -21.33
CA PHE A 666 -21.18 7.67 -20.69
C PHE A 666 -22.34 7.84 -21.68
N ILE A 667 -22.28 8.85 -22.53
CA ILE A 667 -23.26 9.07 -23.60
C ILE A 667 -23.24 7.93 -24.62
N GLY A 668 -22.05 7.52 -25.09
CA GLY A 668 -21.87 6.47 -26.09
C GLY A 668 -22.24 5.06 -25.62
N SER A 669 -22.06 4.77 -24.33
CA SER A 669 -22.33 3.44 -23.72
C SER A 669 -23.78 3.24 -23.24
N GLY A 670 -24.72 4.11 -23.60
CA GLY A 670 -26.13 3.98 -23.20
C GLY A 670 -26.45 4.51 -21.79
N GLY A 671 -25.72 5.53 -21.34
CA GLY A 671 -25.93 6.17 -20.04
C GLY A 671 -27.33 6.76 -19.89
N ILE A 672 -27.85 7.44 -20.92
CA ILE A 672 -29.21 8.04 -20.88
C ILE A 672 -30.30 6.99 -20.75
N GLU A 673 -30.18 5.89 -21.49
CA GLU A 673 -31.05 4.72 -21.42
C GLU A 673 -31.03 4.09 -20.02
N THR A 674 -29.86 4.05 -19.39
CA THR A 674 -29.72 3.60 -17.99
C THR A 674 -30.47 4.54 -17.03
N LEU A 675 -30.34 5.86 -17.19
CA LEU A 675 -31.08 6.83 -16.36
C LEU A 675 -32.60 6.71 -16.56
N LEU A 676 -33.06 6.47 -17.80
CA LEU A 676 -34.47 6.21 -18.11
C LEU A 676 -35.00 4.94 -17.41
N VAL A 677 -34.22 3.85 -17.43
CA VAL A 677 -34.58 2.60 -16.72
C VAL A 677 -34.68 2.82 -15.21
N LEU A 678 -33.76 3.58 -14.62
CA LEU A 678 -33.81 3.93 -13.20
C LEU A 678 -35.01 4.80 -12.84
N LEU A 679 -35.34 5.82 -13.63
CA LEU A 679 -36.56 6.63 -13.40
C LEU A 679 -37.83 5.81 -13.57
N GLN A 680 -37.89 4.91 -14.56
CA GLN A 680 -39.03 4.01 -14.73
C GLN A 680 -39.19 3.08 -13.53
N ARG A 681 -38.08 2.60 -12.96
CA ARG A 681 -38.07 1.79 -11.74
C ARG A 681 -38.57 2.57 -10.53
N GLU A 682 -38.12 3.80 -10.33
CA GLU A 682 -38.59 4.66 -9.23
C GLU A 682 -40.07 5.05 -9.38
N ALA A 683 -40.54 5.31 -10.60
CA ALA A 683 -41.96 5.54 -10.88
C ALA A 683 -42.83 4.30 -10.58
N LYS A 684 -42.35 3.09 -10.91
CA LYS A 684 -43.04 1.82 -10.64
C LYS A 684 -43.12 1.47 -9.14
N ALA A 685 -42.17 1.93 -8.33
CA ALA A 685 -42.16 1.68 -6.88
C ALA A 685 -43.24 2.49 -6.12
N GLY A 686 -43.72 3.60 -6.70
CA GLY A 686 -44.76 4.45 -6.10
C GLY A 686 -44.37 5.02 -4.73
N ASP A 687 -45.36 5.41 -3.93
CA ASP A 687 -45.15 5.85 -2.54
C ASP A 687 -45.07 4.69 -1.53
N HIS A 688 -45.24 3.44 -1.96
CA HIS A 688 -45.40 2.28 -1.07
C HIS A 688 -44.11 1.76 -0.42
N HIS A 689 -42.95 2.34 -0.75
CA HIS A 689 -41.65 1.89 -0.24
C HIS A 689 -41.10 2.82 0.85
N ILE A 690 -41.83 2.94 1.97
CA ILE A 690 -41.30 3.53 3.23
C ILE A 690 -40.85 2.35 4.11
N PRO A 691 -39.54 2.10 4.28
CA PRO A 691 -39.07 1.18 5.30
C PRO A 691 -39.44 1.74 6.67
N GLU A 692 -40.03 0.94 7.54
CA GLU A 692 -40.41 1.36 8.90
C GLU A 692 -39.16 1.70 9.73
N THR A 693 -38.79 2.98 9.78
CA THR A 693 -37.87 3.48 10.79
C THR A 693 -38.59 3.50 12.12
N ASN A 694 -38.27 2.54 12.99
CA ASN A 694 -38.79 2.45 14.36
C ASN A 694 -38.28 3.61 15.23
N THR A 695 -38.96 4.76 15.13
CA THR A 695 -38.84 5.89 16.06
C THR A 695 -40.20 6.17 16.69
N LYS A 696 -40.61 5.29 17.61
CA LYS A 696 -41.61 5.64 18.62
C LYS A 696 -40.93 6.48 19.71
N ALA A 697 -40.98 7.79 19.56
CA ALA A 697 -40.94 8.69 20.70
C ALA A 697 -42.33 8.72 21.33
N ASP A 698 -42.41 8.54 22.65
CA ASP A 698 -43.64 8.74 23.39
C ASP A 698 -44.10 10.20 23.28
N GLU A 699 -45.38 10.42 22.96
CA GLU A 699 -46.16 11.44 23.63
C GLU A 699 -47.66 11.12 23.60
N SER A 700 -48.41 11.76 24.49
CA SER A 700 -49.45 11.06 25.25
C SER A 700 -50.91 11.42 24.91
N SER A 701 -51.80 10.51 25.32
CA SER A 701 -53.22 10.71 25.63
C SER A 701 -54.24 10.79 24.48
N SER A 702 -55.16 9.81 24.48
CA SER A 702 -56.59 10.11 24.49
C SER A 702 -57.35 9.01 25.25
N VAL A 703 -58.53 9.34 25.73
CA VAL A 703 -59.25 8.62 26.80
C VAL A 703 -60.41 7.80 26.24
N GLN A 704 -60.83 6.79 27.03
CA GLN A 704 -62.14 6.13 27.04
C GLN A 704 -62.40 4.90 26.13
N ARG A 705 -62.53 3.75 26.84
CA ARG A 705 -63.81 3.01 27.03
C ARG A 705 -63.97 1.68 26.29
N SER A 706 -63.77 0.59 27.04
CA SER A 706 -64.39 -0.71 26.77
C SER A 706 -64.44 -1.57 28.04
N GLU A 707 -65.67 -1.89 28.46
CA GLU A 707 -66.05 -3.06 29.28
C GLU A 707 -66.97 -3.93 28.41
N PRO A 708 -67.28 -5.20 28.77
CA PRO A 708 -66.37 -6.23 29.30
C PRO A 708 -66.62 -7.60 28.63
N GLY A 709 -65.87 -8.63 29.07
CA GLY A 709 -66.15 -10.04 28.78
C GLY A 709 -65.13 -10.72 27.85
N ASP A 710 -64.88 -12.02 27.96
CA ASP A 710 -65.32 -13.00 28.97
C ASP A 710 -64.34 -14.20 28.98
N SER A 711 -64.39 -15.03 30.04
CA SER A 711 -63.94 -16.44 30.16
C SER A 711 -62.66 -16.94 29.43
N GLY A 712 -61.70 -17.63 30.08
CA GLY A 712 -61.57 -18.02 31.49
C GLY A 712 -60.68 -19.28 31.67
N GLY A 713 -60.17 -19.50 32.90
CA GLY A 713 -59.71 -20.81 33.41
C GLY A 713 -58.19 -21.09 33.42
N GLY A 714 -57.62 -21.41 34.59
CA GLY A 714 -56.29 -22.05 34.70
C GLY A 714 -55.37 -21.63 35.86
N VAL A 715 -55.78 -21.89 37.11
CA VAL A 715 -55.03 -21.67 38.39
C VAL A 715 -55.20 -22.99 39.21
N PRO A 716 -54.38 -23.42 40.22
CA PRO A 716 -53.35 -22.70 41.02
C PRO A 716 -51.98 -23.42 41.27
N GLY A 717 -51.09 -22.67 41.95
CA GLY A 717 -50.02 -23.17 42.83
C GLY A 717 -49.19 -21.99 43.36
N GLN A 718 -49.56 -21.37 44.50
CA GLN A 718 -48.94 -21.56 45.84
C GLN A 718 -47.39 -21.50 45.84
N SER A 719 -46.70 -20.76 46.73
CA SER A 719 -47.11 -19.77 47.76
C SER A 719 -45.88 -19.22 48.50
N GLN A 720 -45.88 -17.93 48.89
CA GLN A 720 -45.14 -17.36 50.05
C GLN A 720 -43.58 -17.36 49.97
N ASN A 721 -42.81 -16.48 50.63
CA ASN A 721 -43.08 -15.32 51.50
C ASN A 721 -41.94 -14.28 51.35
N GLU A 722 -42.19 -12.96 51.36
CA GLU A 722 -41.96 -11.99 52.47
C GLU A 722 -40.54 -11.92 53.07
N GLY A 723 -39.90 -10.76 53.32
CA GLY A 723 -40.35 -9.35 53.24
C GLY A 723 -39.29 -8.38 52.64
N SER A 724 -39.57 -7.10 52.34
CA SER A 724 -40.29 -6.06 53.13
C SER A 724 -39.46 -5.71 54.39
N LEU A 725 -39.02 -4.49 54.73
CA LEU A 725 -39.17 -3.09 54.25
C LEU A 725 -37.84 -2.31 54.56
N LYS A 726 -37.56 -1.01 54.28
CA LYS A 726 -38.22 0.16 53.63
C LYS A 726 -37.19 1.33 53.42
N GLU A 727 -37.48 2.29 52.53
CA GLU A 727 -37.20 3.77 52.64
C GLU A 727 -35.74 4.32 52.78
N ARG A 728 -35.34 5.51 52.26
CA ARG A 728 -36.00 6.57 51.45
C ARG A 728 -34.97 7.61 50.90
N ASP A 729 -35.29 8.24 49.76
CA ASP A 729 -34.90 9.55 49.15
C ASP A 729 -33.61 10.28 49.65
N GLN A 730 -32.72 10.85 48.81
CA GLN A 730 -32.96 12.14 48.12
C GLN A 730 -31.91 12.52 47.04
N THR A 731 -32.44 13.02 45.91
CA THR A 731 -32.00 14.11 45.00
C THR A 731 -30.54 14.61 44.91
N SER A 732 -30.01 14.48 43.68
CA SER A 732 -29.20 15.41 42.85
C SER A 732 -28.82 16.82 43.35
N GLU A 733 -27.61 17.26 42.98
CA GLU A 733 -27.37 18.61 42.45
C GLU A 733 -26.15 18.68 41.47
N LYS A 734 -26.13 19.69 40.59
CA LYS A 734 -25.11 19.97 39.55
C LYS A 734 -24.47 21.33 39.82
N LYS A 735 -23.15 21.50 39.58
CA LYS A 735 -22.58 22.60 38.76
C LYS A 735 -21.04 22.59 38.69
N ASP A 736 -20.54 23.03 37.54
CA ASP A 736 -19.13 23.29 37.21
C ASP A 736 -18.66 24.67 37.73
N PHE A 737 -17.34 24.89 37.83
CA PHE A 737 -16.59 25.96 37.13
C PHE A 737 -15.06 25.86 37.35
N GLU A 738 -14.29 26.65 36.59
CA GLU A 738 -12.87 26.48 36.25
C GLU A 738 -11.84 27.01 37.27
N SER A 739 -10.59 26.53 37.21
CA SER A 739 -9.36 27.35 36.95
C SER A 739 -8.02 26.69 37.38
N GLN A 740 -6.94 26.98 36.63
CA GLN A 740 -5.51 26.83 37.00
C GLN A 740 -5.00 28.20 37.56
N PRO A 741 -3.78 28.38 38.17
CA PRO A 741 -2.52 27.61 37.97
C PRO A 741 -1.51 27.49 39.17
N LEU A 742 -0.36 26.83 38.88
CA LEU A 742 1.00 27.04 39.44
C LEU A 742 1.31 26.84 40.96
N GLY A 743 2.26 25.93 41.26
CA GLY A 743 2.96 25.83 42.55
C GLY A 743 4.07 24.75 42.55
N CYS A 744 5.26 25.04 43.07
CA CYS A 744 6.47 24.20 42.91
C CYS A 744 7.08 23.73 44.25
N GLY A 745 7.68 22.53 44.26
CA GLY A 745 8.65 22.04 45.27
C GLY A 745 8.45 20.56 45.66
N VAL A 746 9.45 19.69 45.87
CA VAL A 746 10.92 19.68 45.67
C VAL A 746 11.38 18.28 46.16
N PHE A 747 12.12 17.50 45.35
CA PHE A 747 13.10 16.41 45.67
C PHE A 747 12.79 15.32 46.75
N SER A 748 13.17 14.03 46.67
CA SER A 748 13.91 13.15 45.71
C SER A 748 14.00 11.71 46.34
N PRO A 749 14.89 10.76 45.94
CA PRO A 749 15.23 10.17 44.63
C PRO A 749 15.04 8.63 44.57
N SER A 750 15.08 7.99 43.38
CA SER A 750 15.76 6.68 43.18
C SER A 750 15.80 6.17 41.72
N THR A 751 16.91 5.51 41.39
CA THR A 751 17.13 4.50 40.31
C THR A 751 16.56 4.77 38.91
N LYS A 752 17.44 5.26 38.02
CA LYS A 752 17.29 5.08 36.56
C LYS A 752 17.52 3.60 36.21
N VAL A 753 16.59 3.00 35.48
CA VAL A 753 16.84 1.81 34.65
C VAL A 753 16.86 2.28 33.20
N GLU A 754 17.94 1.97 32.48
CA GLU A 754 18.07 2.33 31.07
C GLU A 754 17.06 1.55 30.24
N ARG A 755 16.19 2.28 29.54
CA ARG A 755 15.20 1.71 28.62
C ARG A 755 15.87 1.54 27.27
N ILE A 756 16.38 0.35 26.99
CA ILE A 756 16.92 -0.01 25.67
C ILE A 756 15.80 0.20 24.64
N SER A 757 16.00 1.12 23.71
CA SER A 757 15.09 1.35 22.59
C SER A 757 15.32 0.27 21.54
N SER A 758 14.35 -0.63 21.39
CA SER A 758 14.29 -1.56 20.27
C SER A 758 13.99 -0.80 18.98
N VAL A 759 15.05 -0.30 18.34
CA VAL A 759 14.97 0.31 17.00
C VAL A 759 14.65 -0.81 15.99
N SER A 760 13.37 -0.93 15.63
CA SER A 760 12.95 -1.71 14.48
C SER A 760 13.41 -1.00 13.19
N GLU A 761 14.44 -1.54 12.52
CA GLU A 761 14.84 -1.13 11.16
C GLU A 761 13.77 -1.55 10.10
N ASN A 762 12.50 -1.13 10.29
CA ASN A 762 11.44 -1.21 9.28
C ASN A 762 11.59 -0.10 8.23
N THR A 763 12.70 -0.14 7.49
CA THR A 763 13.09 0.94 6.55
C THR A 763 12.23 0.98 5.28
N PHE A 764 11.34 0.00 5.05
CA PHE A 764 10.56 -0.14 3.80
C PHE A 764 9.07 0.25 3.90
N MET A 765 8.56 0.59 5.08
CA MET A 765 7.16 1.06 5.25
C MET A 765 6.98 2.59 5.10
N LYS A 766 8.06 3.34 4.83
CA LYS A 766 8.06 4.82 4.92
C LYS A 766 7.51 5.59 3.70
N ASN A 767 7.07 4.89 2.64
CA ASN A 767 6.63 5.52 1.38
C ASN A 767 5.13 5.37 1.08
N LEU A 768 4.33 4.83 2.00
CA LEU A 768 2.87 4.90 1.92
C LEU A 768 2.43 6.30 2.38
N GLY A 769 2.27 7.21 1.41
CA GLY A 769 1.88 8.59 1.64
C GLY A 769 0.43 8.69 2.08
N GLY A 770 0.20 8.67 3.40
CA GLY A 770 -1.14 8.74 3.97
C GLY A 770 -1.86 10.04 3.62
N ILE A 771 -2.84 9.97 2.70
CA ILE A 771 -3.86 11.00 2.56
C ILE A 771 -4.84 10.81 3.72
N SER A 772 -4.60 11.50 4.83
CA SER A 772 -5.39 11.38 6.06
C SER A 772 -6.74 12.08 5.97
N LEU A 773 -7.69 11.52 5.20
CA LEU A 773 -9.11 11.77 5.38
C LEU A 773 -9.66 10.78 6.41
N SER A 774 -9.31 11.01 7.68
CA SER A 774 -9.74 10.17 8.79
C SER A 774 -11.22 10.37 9.11
N ILE A 775 -12.10 9.69 8.37
CA ILE A 775 -13.49 9.46 8.79
C ILE A 775 -13.44 8.60 10.05
N SER A 776 -13.58 9.24 11.22
CA SER A 776 -13.83 8.60 12.51
C SER A 776 -15.03 7.66 12.42
N ALA A 777 -15.07 6.61 13.24
CA ALA A 777 -16.28 5.78 13.40
C ALA A 777 -17.52 6.62 13.78
N ASP A 778 -17.33 7.74 14.48
CA ASP A 778 -18.41 8.69 14.81
C ASP A 778 -18.80 9.57 13.61
N ASN A 779 -17.89 9.84 12.66
CA ASN A 779 -18.23 10.50 11.40
C ASN A 779 -18.95 9.54 10.44
N ALA A 780 -18.63 8.24 10.45
CA ALA A 780 -19.36 7.23 9.69
C ALA A 780 -20.82 7.02 10.18
N ARG A 781 -21.13 7.42 11.42
CA ARG A 781 -22.50 7.44 11.97
C ARG A 781 -23.29 8.69 11.58
N ASN A 782 -22.60 9.79 11.31
CA ASN A 782 -23.20 11.03 10.82
C ASN A 782 -23.22 11.00 9.30
N ASN A 783 -24.30 10.49 8.68
CA ASN A 783 -24.47 10.38 7.23
C ASN A 783 -24.18 11.70 6.47
N VAL A 784 -22.92 11.93 6.10
CA VAL A 784 -22.45 13.12 5.36
C VAL A 784 -23.12 13.19 3.99
N TYR A 785 -23.35 12.03 3.38
CA TYR A 785 -24.16 11.90 2.17
C TYR A 785 -25.50 11.21 2.50
N ASN A 786 -26.61 11.86 2.15
CA ASN A 786 -27.98 11.43 2.46
C ASN A 786 -28.48 10.23 1.59
N PHE A 787 -27.59 9.37 1.09
CA PHE A 787 -27.92 8.28 0.16
C PHE A 787 -28.86 7.20 0.73
N ASP A 788 -29.01 7.13 2.05
CA ASP A 788 -29.94 6.20 2.71
C ASP A 788 -31.40 6.67 2.66
N LYS A 789 -31.68 7.87 2.12
CA LYS A 789 -33.04 8.33 1.84
C LYS A 789 -33.52 7.79 0.49
N ASN A 790 -34.83 7.54 0.41
CA ASN A 790 -35.52 6.99 -0.77
C ASN A 790 -35.42 7.85 -2.05
N ASP A 791 -34.86 9.05 -1.97
CA ASP A 791 -34.73 10.04 -3.03
C ASP A 791 -33.34 10.04 -3.72
N GLY A 792 -32.36 9.32 -3.16
CA GLY A 792 -30.95 9.41 -3.57
C GLY A 792 -30.68 9.14 -5.06
N ILE A 793 -31.43 8.22 -5.69
CA ILE A 793 -31.34 7.96 -7.13
C ILE A 793 -31.77 9.18 -7.93
N VAL A 794 -32.91 9.79 -7.58
CA VAL A 794 -33.45 10.96 -8.30
C VAL A 794 -32.51 12.15 -8.14
N VAL A 795 -32.00 12.40 -6.93
CA VAL A 795 -30.97 13.42 -6.67
C VAL A 795 -29.73 13.21 -7.54
N GLY A 796 -29.21 11.97 -7.60
CA GLY A 796 -28.04 11.63 -8.42
C GLY A 796 -28.26 11.84 -9.92
N ILE A 797 -29.45 11.49 -10.43
CA ILE A 797 -29.84 11.71 -11.83
C ILE A 797 -29.90 13.20 -12.17
N ILE A 798 -30.51 14.02 -11.29
CA ILE A 798 -30.60 15.47 -11.49
C ILE A 798 -29.21 16.12 -11.48
N GLY A 799 -28.36 15.76 -10.52
CA GLY A 799 -26.99 16.27 -10.43
C GLY A 799 -26.15 15.92 -11.67
N LEU A 800 -26.20 14.65 -12.11
CA LEU A 800 -25.50 14.20 -13.32
C LEU A 800 -26.01 14.89 -14.59
N LEU A 801 -27.34 15.05 -14.75
CA LEU A 801 -27.90 15.78 -15.88
C LEU A 801 -27.47 17.25 -15.86
N GLY A 802 -27.55 17.92 -14.70
CA GLY A 802 -27.11 19.30 -14.52
C GLY A 802 -25.64 19.49 -14.92
N ALA A 803 -24.75 18.62 -14.43
CA ALA A 803 -23.33 18.66 -14.76
C ALA A 803 -23.05 18.45 -16.27
N LEU A 804 -23.77 17.51 -16.91
CA LEU A 804 -23.61 17.23 -18.34
C LEU A 804 -24.10 18.38 -19.24
N VAL A 805 -25.18 19.07 -18.85
CA VAL A 805 -25.69 20.24 -19.59
C VAL A 805 -24.81 21.46 -19.33
N ALA A 806 -24.41 21.73 -18.09
CA ALA A 806 -23.55 22.85 -17.72
C ALA A 806 -22.19 22.82 -18.43
N ARG A 807 -21.64 21.61 -18.66
CA ARG A 807 -20.40 21.39 -19.44
C ARG A 807 -20.64 21.28 -20.96
N GLY A 808 -21.88 21.39 -21.43
CA GLY A 808 -22.24 21.39 -22.85
C GLY A 808 -22.21 20.02 -23.54
N HIS A 809 -22.09 18.92 -22.79
CA HIS A 809 -22.12 17.56 -23.32
C HIS A 809 -23.54 17.13 -23.73
N LEU A 810 -24.56 17.66 -23.04
CA LEU A 810 -25.96 17.54 -23.44
C LEU A 810 -26.48 18.91 -23.87
N LYS A 811 -27.14 18.95 -25.02
CA LYS A 811 -27.92 20.11 -25.46
C LYS A 811 -29.40 19.79 -25.33
N PHE A 812 -30.12 20.72 -24.73
CA PHE A 812 -31.57 20.75 -24.79
C PHE A 812 -31.99 21.22 -26.19
N GLY A 813 -32.83 20.43 -26.87
CA GLY A 813 -33.35 20.79 -28.19
C GLY A 813 -34.10 22.13 -28.13
N SER A 814 -34.00 22.91 -29.21
CA SER A 814 -34.78 24.13 -29.34
C SER A 814 -36.28 23.78 -29.45
N PRO A 815 -37.21 24.63 -28.96
CA PRO A 815 -38.63 24.32 -29.07
C PRO A 815 -39.04 24.28 -30.54
N VAL A 816 -39.20 23.07 -31.08
CA VAL A 816 -39.96 22.85 -32.31
C VAL A 816 -41.39 23.27 -32.01
N SER A 817 -41.90 24.21 -32.82
CA SER A 817 -43.24 24.77 -32.67
C SER A 817 -44.31 23.69 -32.54
N SER A 818 -45.26 23.92 -31.63
CA SER A 818 -46.46 23.08 -31.42
C SER A 818 -47.27 22.88 -32.70
N GLU A 819 -46.95 21.85 -33.49
CA GLU A 819 -47.77 21.35 -34.58
C GLU A 819 -47.40 19.90 -34.97
N MET A 820 -47.67 18.94 -34.07
CA MET A 820 -47.63 17.50 -34.43
C MET A 820 -48.62 16.65 -33.63
N THR A 821 -49.91 17.02 -33.65
CA THR A 821 -50.95 15.99 -33.55
C THR A 821 -51.26 15.47 -34.96
N SER A 822 -51.34 14.14 -35.09
CA SER A 822 -51.56 13.37 -36.33
C SER A 822 -50.38 13.26 -37.34
N SER A 823 -49.62 12.15 -37.25
CA SER A 823 -49.35 11.24 -38.39
C SER A 823 -48.40 10.10 -37.97
N LEU A 824 -48.97 9.05 -37.37
CA LEU A 824 -48.23 7.85 -36.98
C LEU A 824 -48.47 6.74 -38.01
N PHE A 825 -47.92 6.87 -39.23
CA PHE A 825 -47.70 5.80 -40.22
C PHE A 825 -46.95 6.31 -41.47
N GLY A 826 -45.77 5.76 -41.77
CA GLY A 826 -45.27 5.60 -43.15
C GLY A 826 -43.96 6.30 -43.56
N ALA A 827 -43.08 5.49 -44.18
CA ALA A 827 -42.04 5.82 -45.18
C ALA A 827 -40.71 6.53 -44.77
N GLU A 828 -39.66 5.71 -44.80
CA GLU A 828 -38.26 5.90 -45.25
C GLU A 828 -37.66 7.28 -45.60
N LEU A 829 -36.39 7.41 -45.17
CA LEU A 829 -35.25 8.14 -45.79
C LEU A 829 -35.31 9.67 -45.89
N ASN A 830 -34.50 10.36 -45.06
CA ASN A 830 -33.33 11.09 -45.57
C ASN A 830 -32.34 11.52 -44.47
N ASP A 831 -31.13 11.87 -44.91
CA ASP A 831 -29.90 11.96 -44.12
C ASP A 831 -29.76 13.29 -43.33
N ALA A 832 -29.96 13.24 -42.00
CA ALA A 832 -29.70 14.34 -41.06
C ALA A 832 -29.48 13.82 -39.63
N GLY A 833 -28.23 13.46 -39.29
CA GLY A 833 -27.85 12.77 -38.04
C GLY A 833 -27.95 13.54 -36.72
N GLY A 834 -28.95 14.43 -36.54
CA GLY A 834 -29.13 15.24 -35.32
C GLY A 834 -30.28 14.83 -34.39
N GLY A 835 -31.33 14.16 -34.88
CA GLY A 835 -32.61 14.04 -34.15
C GLY A 835 -32.63 13.08 -32.96
N MET A 836 -32.21 11.81 -33.16
CA MET A 836 -32.42 10.70 -32.21
C MET A 836 -31.85 10.89 -30.80
N PHE A 837 -30.97 11.87 -30.59
CA PHE A 837 -30.35 12.12 -29.28
C PHE A 837 -31.06 13.23 -28.50
N GLU A 838 -31.53 14.29 -29.16
CA GLU A 838 -32.38 15.32 -28.53
C GLU A 838 -33.73 14.73 -28.09
N ASP A 839 -34.27 13.78 -28.86
CA ASP A 839 -35.45 12.98 -28.50
C ASP A 839 -35.26 12.25 -27.16
N LYS A 840 -34.07 11.67 -26.91
CA LYS A 840 -33.76 10.91 -25.69
C LYS A 840 -33.61 11.82 -24.47
N VAL A 841 -33.02 13.01 -24.61
CA VAL A 841 -32.93 14.00 -23.53
C VAL A 841 -34.33 14.51 -23.16
N SER A 842 -35.17 14.78 -24.16
CA SER A 842 -36.56 15.19 -23.97
C SER A 842 -37.38 14.09 -23.28
N LEU A 843 -37.19 12.83 -23.69
CA LEU A 843 -37.79 11.66 -23.04
C LEU A 843 -37.32 11.48 -21.58
N LEU A 844 -36.05 11.78 -21.29
CA LEU A 844 -35.49 11.71 -19.93
C LEU A 844 -36.09 12.77 -19.00
N LEU A 845 -36.25 14.01 -19.48
CA LEU A 845 -36.95 15.07 -18.74
C LEU A 845 -38.43 14.71 -18.49
N PHE A 846 -39.12 14.16 -19.48
CA PHE A 846 -40.49 13.68 -19.35
C PHE A 846 -40.60 12.51 -18.35
N ALA A 847 -39.68 11.55 -18.40
CA ALA A 847 -39.61 10.44 -17.45
C ALA A 847 -39.35 10.93 -16.02
N LEU A 848 -38.49 11.93 -15.83
CA LEU A 848 -38.23 12.56 -14.54
C LEU A 848 -39.49 13.25 -13.99
N GLN A 849 -40.17 14.04 -14.83
CA GLN A 849 -41.46 14.65 -14.48
C GLN A 849 -42.49 13.59 -14.06
N LYS A 850 -42.59 12.49 -14.81
CA LYS A 850 -43.55 11.41 -14.50
C LYS A 850 -43.18 10.59 -13.28
N ALA A 851 -41.90 10.40 -12.98
CA ALA A 851 -41.46 9.78 -11.73
C ALA A 851 -41.86 10.63 -10.51
N LEU A 852 -41.61 11.94 -10.56
CA LEU A 852 -42.01 12.88 -9.49
C LEU A 852 -43.54 12.93 -9.29
N GLN A 853 -44.31 12.91 -10.39
CA GLN A 853 -45.79 12.86 -10.34
C GLN A 853 -46.33 11.52 -9.82
N ALA A 854 -45.60 10.40 -10.00
CA ALA A 854 -46.04 9.06 -9.61
C ALA A 854 -45.78 8.70 -8.13
N ALA A 855 -44.82 9.35 -7.49
CA ALA A 855 -44.46 9.11 -6.09
C ALA A 855 -44.11 10.43 -5.36
N PRO A 856 -45.06 11.40 -5.27
CA PRO A 856 -44.76 12.73 -4.78
C PRO A 856 -44.37 12.75 -3.31
N ASN A 857 -44.91 11.86 -2.48
CA ASN A 857 -44.59 11.82 -1.05
C ASN A 857 -43.20 11.21 -0.79
N ARG A 858 -42.76 10.27 -1.64
CA ARG A 858 -41.44 9.63 -1.54
C ARG A 858 -40.32 10.43 -2.21
N LEU A 859 -40.59 11.10 -3.33
CA LEU A 859 -39.57 11.69 -4.20
C LEU A 859 -39.50 13.23 -4.17
N MET A 860 -40.57 13.96 -3.81
CA MET A 860 -40.51 15.43 -3.72
C MET A 860 -39.98 15.88 -2.35
N THR A 861 -38.72 15.55 -2.09
CA THR A 861 -38.00 15.89 -0.86
C THR A 861 -37.25 17.21 -1.00
N THR A 862 -36.85 17.80 0.14
CA THR A 862 -35.94 18.96 0.15
C THR A 862 -34.65 18.72 -0.64
N ASN A 863 -34.11 17.49 -0.66
CA ASN A 863 -32.88 17.20 -1.40
C ASN A 863 -33.10 17.31 -2.93
N VAL A 864 -34.17 16.67 -3.43
CA VAL A 864 -34.55 16.69 -4.86
C VAL A 864 -34.89 18.11 -5.32
N TYR A 865 -35.56 18.88 -4.47
CA TYR A 865 -35.83 20.29 -4.69
C TYR A 865 -34.55 21.12 -4.86
N MET A 866 -33.63 21.04 -3.89
CA MET A 866 -32.37 21.79 -3.94
C MET A 866 -31.50 21.35 -5.13
N ALA A 867 -31.51 20.06 -5.49
CA ALA A 867 -30.82 19.54 -6.67
C ALA A 867 -31.40 20.09 -7.98
N LEU A 868 -32.74 20.08 -8.16
CA LEU A 868 -33.40 20.65 -9.34
C LEU A 868 -33.14 22.16 -9.46
N LEU A 869 -33.22 22.88 -8.35
CA LEU A 869 -33.02 24.32 -8.32
C LEU A 869 -31.56 24.69 -8.60
N GLY A 870 -30.60 24.00 -7.98
CA GLY A 870 -29.16 24.18 -8.25
C GLY A 870 -28.79 23.87 -9.70
N ALA A 871 -29.28 22.75 -10.25
CA ALA A 871 -29.06 22.38 -11.65
C ALA A 871 -29.75 23.33 -12.64
N SER A 872 -30.85 24.00 -12.25
CA SER A 872 -31.52 25.04 -13.06
C SER A 872 -30.75 26.37 -13.08
N ILE A 873 -29.95 26.63 -12.04
CA ILE A 873 -29.21 27.88 -11.80
C ILE A 873 -27.74 27.78 -12.25
N ASN A 874 -27.26 26.57 -12.56
CA ASN A 874 -25.84 26.29 -12.83
C ASN A 874 -24.91 26.76 -11.70
N ALA A 875 -25.36 26.63 -10.45
CA ALA A 875 -24.54 26.93 -9.29
C ALA A 875 -23.39 25.90 -9.21
N SER A 876 -22.15 26.37 -9.28
CA SER A 876 -20.95 25.51 -9.22
C SER A 876 -20.96 24.71 -7.92
N SER A 877 -21.01 23.38 -8.04
CA SER A 877 -21.17 22.44 -6.92
C SER A 877 -19.90 22.27 -6.08
N THR A 878 -19.50 23.33 -5.38
CA THR A 878 -18.60 23.25 -4.22
C THR A 878 -19.40 22.94 -2.96
N GLU A 879 -18.83 22.16 -2.04
CA GLU A 879 -19.55 21.35 -1.04
C GLU A 879 -20.29 22.13 0.08
N ASP A 880 -20.22 23.46 0.09
CA ASP A 880 -21.03 24.31 0.98
C ASP A 880 -22.44 24.49 0.41
N GLY A 881 -23.45 24.29 1.27
CA GLY A 881 -24.86 24.27 0.86
C GLY A 881 -25.30 25.53 0.10
N LEU A 882 -26.09 25.34 -0.96
CA LEU A 882 -26.60 26.39 -1.85
C LEU A 882 -27.15 27.60 -1.09
N ASN A 883 -26.34 28.65 -0.99
CA ASN A 883 -26.79 29.97 -0.54
C ASN A 883 -27.66 30.59 -1.64
N LEU A 884 -28.96 30.27 -1.62
CA LEU A 884 -30.00 30.85 -2.48
C LEU A 884 -30.07 32.39 -2.42
N TYR A 885 -29.41 32.98 -1.40
CA TYR A 885 -29.29 34.41 -1.15
C TYR A 885 -28.07 35.06 -1.84
N ASP A 886 -27.22 34.30 -2.53
CA ASP A 886 -26.06 34.87 -3.23
C ASP A 886 -26.43 35.51 -4.58
N SER A 887 -25.76 36.61 -4.89
CA SER A 887 -26.15 37.60 -5.91
C SER A 887 -25.78 37.23 -7.35
N SER A 888 -25.19 36.05 -7.58
CA SER A 888 -24.71 35.55 -8.87
C SER A 888 -25.66 34.54 -9.55
N ASN A 889 -26.75 34.15 -8.90
CA ASN A 889 -27.61 33.04 -9.31
C ASN A 889 -28.60 33.39 -10.44
N HIS A 890 -28.38 32.86 -11.65
CA HIS A 890 -29.23 33.07 -12.83
C HIS A 890 -29.82 31.75 -13.38
N PHE A 891 -31.08 31.74 -13.85
CA PHE A 891 -31.69 30.53 -14.44
C PHE A 891 -31.14 30.22 -15.83
N GLU A 892 -30.10 29.38 -15.93
CA GLU A 892 -29.50 28.97 -17.21
C GLU A 892 -30.22 27.78 -17.87
N HIS A 893 -30.86 26.90 -17.11
CA HIS A 893 -31.42 25.64 -17.62
C HIS A 893 -32.94 25.54 -17.40
N LEU A 894 -33.69 26.36 -18.14
CA LEU A 894 -35.15 26.49 -18.03
C LEU A 894 -35.93 25.18 -18.19
N GLN A 895 -35.41 24.18 -18.92
CA GLN A 895 -36.08 22.88 -19.08
C GLN A 895 -36.07 22.02 -17.81
N LEU A 896 -35.02 22.13 -16.97
CA LEU A 896 -35.00 21.51 -15.64
C LEU A 896 -35.97 22.20 -14.68
N LEU A 897 -36.06 23.53 -14.78
CA LEU A 897 -37.03 24.32 -14.02
C LEU A 897 -38.47 23.95 -14.40
N LEU A 898 -38.77 23.76 -15.69
CA LEU A 898 -40.08 23.27 -16.16
C LEU A 898 -40.49 21.93 -15.53
N VAL A 899 -39.55 20.98 -15.38
CA VAL A 899 -39.83 19.70 -14.71
C VAL A 899 -40.26 19.91 -13.25
N LEU A 900 -39.60 20.81 -12.52
CA LEU A 900 -39.99 21.17 -11.15
C LEU A 900 -41.38 21.83 -11.11
N LEU A 901 -41.63 22.80 -11.98
CA LEU A 901 -42.89 23.56 -12.02
C LEU A 901 -44.09 22.67 -12.36
N ARG A 902 -43.97 21.78 -13.36
CA ARG A 902 -45.04 20.82 -13.75
C ARG A 902 -45.23 19.67 -12.76
N ALA A 903 -44.25 19.39 -11.90
CA ALA A 903 -44.42 18.43 -10.80
C ALA A 903 -45.11 19.08 -9.59
N LEU A 904 -44.97 20.40 -9.42
CA LEU A 904 -45.40 21.13 -8.22
C LEU A 904 -46.88 20.97 -7.83
N PRO A 905 -47.88 20.91 -8.75
CA PRO A 905 -49.29 20.70 -8.38
C PRO A 905 -49.56 19.38 -7.64
N HIS A 906 -48.71 18.37 -7.86
CA HIS A 906 -48.84 17.04 -7.25
C HIS A 906 -48.05 16.91 -5.93
N ALA A 907 -47.26 17.93 -5.57
CA ALA A 907 -46.39 17.92 -4.40
C ALA A 907 -47.16 18.16 -3.07
N PRO A 908 -46.62 17.71 -1.92
CA PRO A 908 -47.17 18.06 -0.61
C PRO A 908 -47.25 19.58 -0.38
N ARG A 909 -48.31 20.07 0.29
CA ARG A 909 -48.57 21.52 0.49
C ARG A 909 -47.38 22.30 1.08
N ALA A 910 -46.65 21.73 2.03
CA ALA A 910 -45.48 22.36 2.63
C ALA A 910 -44.32 22.56 1.62
N PHE A 911 -44.17 21.63 0.68
CA PHE A 911 -43.22 21.72 -0.42
C PHE A 911 -43.64 22.80 -1.42
N GLN A 912 -44.92 22.83 -1.79
CA GLN A 912 -45.48 23.87 -2.67
C GLN A 912 -45.26 25.28 -2.11
N SER A 913 -45.55 25.50 -0.83
CA SER A 913 -45.34 26.81 -0.20
C SER A 913 -43.87 27.24 -0.17
N ARG A 914 -42.94 26.31 0.04
CA ARG A 914 -41.50 26.59 0.06
C ARG A 914 -40.98 26.92 -1.34
N ALA A 915 -41.31 26.08 -2.32
CA ALA A 915 -40.91 26.29 -3.70
C ALA A 915 -41.41 27.63 -4.25
N LEU A 916 -42.67 28.00 -3.97
CA LEU A 916 -43.22 29.30 -4.38
C LEU A 916 -42.50 30.48 -3.71
N GLN A 917 -42.12 30.37 -2.43
CA GLN A 917 -41.39 31.42 -1.71
C GLN A 917 -39.98 31.64 -2.28
N ASP A 918 -39.22 30.58 -2.51
CA ASP A 918 -37.86 30.66 -3.05
C ASP A 918 -37.87 31.15 -4.52
N LEU A 919 -38.81 30.68 -5.34
CA LEU A 919 -38.97 31.15 -6.73
C LEU A 919 -39.35 32.64 -6.78
N LEU A 920 -40.24 33.09 -5.89
CA LEU A 920 -40.53 34.51 -5.69
C LEU A 920 -39.28 35.29 -5.31
N PHE A 921 -38.48 34.77 -4.37
CA PHE A 921 -37.25 35.43 -3.94
C PHE A 921 -36.24 35.55 -5.08
N LEU A 922 -36.00 34.49 -5.85
CA LEU A 922 -35.09 34.49 -7.02
C LEU A 922 -35.58 35.39 -8.16
N ALA A 923 -36.89 35.49 -8.38
CA ALA A 923 -37.49 36.39 -9.36
C ALA A 923 -37.45 37.86 -8.92
N CYS A 924 -37.66 38.15 -7.63
CA CYS A 924 -37.58 39.50 -7.07
C CYS A 924 -36.14 40.01 -6.94
N SER A 925 -35.18 39.11 -6.68
CA SER A 925 -33.76 39.45 -6.52
C SER A 925 -33.06 39.76 -7.85
N HIS A 926 -33.49 39.17 -8.97
CA HIS A 926 -32.86 39.37 -10.28
C HIS A 926 -33.86 39.64 -11.42
N PRO A 927 -33.76 40.77 -12.14
CA PRO A 927 -34.69 41.12 -13.22
C PRO A 927 -34.59 40.17 -14.42
N GLU A 928 -33.44 39.54 -14.64
CA GLU A 928 -33.29 38.49 -15.66
C GLU A 928 -34.07 37.23 -15.30
N ASN A 929 -34.00 36.77 -14.05
CA ASN A 929 -34.74 35.58 -13.61
C ASN A 929 -36.24 35.80 -13.75
N ARG A 930 -36.72 36.98 -13.35
CA ARG A 930 -38.10 37.43 -13.62
C ARG A 930 -38.42 37.44 -15.11
N SER A 931 -37.58 38.04 -15.96
CA SER A 931 -37.83 38.07 -17.40
C SER A 931 -37.84 36.69 -18.02
N ARG A 932 -36.97 35.77 -17.59
CA ARG A 932 -36.92 34.39 -18.09
C ARG A 932 -38.19 33.64 -17.70
N LEU A 933 -38.62 33.71 -16.43
CA LEU A 933 -39.88 33.13 -15.94
C LEU A 933 -41.12 33.65 -16.67
N THR A 934 -41.27 34.97 -16.84
CA THR A 934 -42.45 35.56 -17.52
C THR A 934 -42.48 35.36 -19.03
N LYS A 935 -41.41 34.83 -19.63
CA LYS A 935 -41.31 34.51 -21.07
C LYS A 935 -41.47 33.01 -21.36
N MET A 936 -41.71 32.19 -20.33
CA MET A 936 -42.00 30.77 -20.51
C MET A 936 -43.41 30.59 -21.10
N GLU A 937 -43.58 29.65 -22.02
CA GLU A 937 -44.85 29.42 -22.72
C GLU A 937 -45.98 29.04 -21.73
N GLU A 938 -45.64 28.28 -20.69
CA GLU A 938 -46.57 27.80 -19.65
C GLU A 938 -46.82 28.82 -18.51
N TRP A 939 -46.49 30.10 -18.70
CA TRP A 939 -46.77 31.15 -17.72
C TRP A 939 -48.17 31.74 -17.94
N PRO A 940 -49.09 31.75 -16.96
CA PRO A 940 -48.97 31.35 -15.55
C PRO A 940 -49.66 30.00 -15.22
N GLU A 941 -49.74 29.06 -16.18
CA GLU A 941 -50.56 27.85 -16.09
C GLU A 941 -50.19 26.97 -14.89
N TRP A 942 -48.90 26.70 -14.66
CA TRP A 942 -48.44 25.92 -13.51
C TRP A 942 -48.77 26.57 -12.15
N ILE A 943 -48.85 27.91 -12.08
CA ILE A 943 -49.30 28.60 -10.85
C ILE A 943 -50.79 28.35 -10.64
N LEU A 944 -51.59 28.43 -11.72
CA LEU A 944 -53.01 28.15 -11.67
C LEU A 944 -53.28 26.70 -11.26
N GLU A 945 -52.54 25.73 -11.79
CA GLU A 945 -52.63 24.32 -11.39
C GLU A 945 -52.29 24.11 -9.91
N VAL A 946 -51.22 24.71 -9.37
CA VAL A 946 -50.90 24.66 -7.94
C VAL A 946 -52.00 25.33 -7.09
N HIS A 947 -52.66 26.36 -7.60
CA HIS A 947 -53.81 26.97 -6.93
C HIS A 947 -55.04 26.05 -6.95
N ILE A 948 -55.31 25.37 -8.06
CA ILE A 948 -56.43 24.42 -8.22
C ILE A 948 -56.22 23.19 -7.32
N SER A 949 -55.03 22.60 -7.31
CA SER A 949 -54.69 21.48 -6.42
C SER A 949 -54.82 21.84 -4.94
N ASN A 950 -54.64 23.11 -4.58
CA ASN A 950 -54.90 23.59 -3.23
C ASN A 950 -56.38 23.89 -2.95
N TYR A 951 -57.17 24.21 -3.98
CA TYR A 951 -58.59 24.56 -3.87
C TYR A 951 -59.53 23.36 -3.69
N GLU A 952 -59.18 22.19 -4.24
CA GLU A 952 -60.01 20.97 -4.15
C GLU A 952 -60.10 20.35 -2.74
N VAL A 953 -59.31 20.83 -1.77
CA VAL A 953 -59.42 20.44 -0.35
C VAL A 953 -59.63 21.68 0.54
N ILE A 954 -60.89 21.83 0.95
CA ILE A 954 -61.63 23.04 1.38
C ILE A 954 -61.01 23.91 2.49
N PHE A 955 -61.18 25.24 2.33
CA PHE A 955 -61.09 26.35 3.30
C PHE A 955 -60.03 26.28 4.42
N SER A 956 -58.84 26.82 4.14
CA SER A 956 -58.17 27.81 5.03
C SER A 956 -56.77 28.20 4.52
N ASN A 957 -56.62 29.41 3.94
CA ASN A 957 -55.48 30.33 4.13
C ASN A 957 -55.51 31.52 3.14
N LEU A 958 -55.51 32.76 3.65
CA LEU A 958 -55.43 33.97 2.82
C LEU A 958 -54.04 34.21 2.19
N LYS A 959 -52.98 33.60 2.74
CA LYS A 959 -51.58 33.87 2.35
C LYS A 959 -51.28 33.53 0.88
N THR A 960 -51.80 32.41 0.37
CA THR A 960 -51.53 31.97 -1.01
C THR A 960 -52.14 32.92 -2.05
N PHE A 961 -53.30 33.52 -1.75
CA PHE A 961 -53.95 34.50 -2.63
C PHE A 961 -53.16 35.80 -2.75
N TYR A 962 -52.47 36.22 -1.68
CA TYR A 962 -51.55 37.36 -1.72
C TYR A 962 -50.29 37.10 -2.55
N LEU A 963 -49.72 35.88 -2.51
CA LEU A 963 -48.60 35.49 -3.39
C LEU A 963 -49.01 35.54 -4.88
N PHE A 964 -50.18 35.02 -5.21
CA PHE A 964 -50.74 35.08 -6.57
C PHE A 964 -50.90 36.52 -7.06
N SER A 965 -51.49 37.38 -6.22
CA SER A 965 -51.62 38.81 -6.50
C SER A 965 -50.26 39.47 -6.75
N MET A 966 -49.22 39.11 -5.99
CA MET A 966 -47.87 39.68 -6.17
C MET A 966 -47.23 39.23 -7.49
N LEU A 967 -47.31 37.94 -7.85
CA LEU A 967 -46.75 37.40 -9.11
C LEU A 967 -47.48 37.90 -10.36
N VAL A 968 -48.81 38.04 -10.30
CA VAL A 968 -49.65 38.40 -11.46
C VAL A 968 -49.82 39.91 -11.62
N SER A 969 -49.76 40.70 -10.54
CA SER A 969 -49.91 42.18 -10.62
C SER A 969 -48.61 42.92 -10.95
N PHE A 970 -47.43 42.33 -10.72
CA PHE A 970 -46.15 42.99 -11.03
C PHE A 970 -45.81 43.09 -12.54
N PRO A 971 -46.22 42.16 -13.43
CA PRO A 971 -46.09 42.35 -14.88
C PRO A 971 -46.99 43.49 -15.39
N LEU A 972 -48.26 43.53 -14.98
CA LEU A 972 -49.24 44.51 -15.48
C LEU A 972 -48.95 45.95 -15.05
N SER A 973 -48.33 46.16 -13.87
CA SER A 973 -47.99 47.51 -13.39
C SER A 973 -46.84 48.18 -14.15
N SER A 974 -46.17 47.48 -15.07
CA SER A 974 -45.02 48.03 -15.82
C SER A 974 -45.39 48.85 -17.07
N LEU A 975 -46.67 48.87 -17.50
CA LEU A 975 -47.12 49.71 -18.61
C LEU A 975 -47.62 51.12 -18.21
N ILE A 976 -47.95 51.35 -16.93
CA ILE A 976 -48.49 52.64 -16.45
C ILE A 976 -47.97 52.97 -15.04
N ALA A 977 -46.80 53.61 -14.94
CA ALA A 977 -46.49 54.69 -13.98
C ALA A 977 -44.97 55.02 -13.93
N CYS A 978 -44.51 55.85 -14.87
CA CYS A 978 -43.21 56.50 -14.71
C CYS A 978 -43.33 57.72 -13.78
N LYS A 979 -43.17 57.55 -12.45
CA LYS A 979 -42.58 58.54 -11.49
C LYS A 979 -42.76 58.18 -10.01
N SER A 980 -41.81 58.68 -9.20
CA SER A 980 -41.79 58.81 -7.74
C SER A 980 -41.53 57.56 -6.88
N SER A 981 -40.42 57.66 -6.16
CA SER A 981 -40.00 56.87 -5.00
C SER A 981 -40.96 57.03 -3.81
N SER A 982 -41.47 55.91 -3.24
CA SER A 982 -41.82 55.78 -1.81
C SER A 982 -42.51 54.42 -1.48
N TRP A 983 -41.83 53.28 -1.62
CA TRP A 983 -42.38 51.97 -1.18
C TRP A 983 -41.42 51.07 -0.36
N CYS A 984 -40.20 51.52 -0.04
CA CYS A 984 -39.29 50.77 0.86
C CYS A 984 -39.68 50.82 2.36
N GLY A 985 -40.70 51.61 2.74
CA GLY A 985 -41.04 51.85 4.15
C GLY A 985 -41.91 50.79 4.83
N LEU A 986 -42.64 49.97 4.06
CA LEU A 986 -43.68 49.07 4.60
C LEU A 986 -43.22 47.63 4.85
N TRP A 987 -42.05 47.22 4.36
CA TRP A 987 -41.56 45.83 4.51
C TRP A 987 -40.78 45.57 5.81
N MET A 988 -40.38 46.62 6.55
CA MET A 988 -39.63 46.49 7.80
C MET A 988 -40.49 46.47 9.08
N GLN A 989 -41.83 46.59 8.99
CA GLN A 989 -42.67 46.82 10.17
C GLN A 989 -43.58 45.65 10.59
N GLU A 990 -43.68 44.57 9.81
CA GLU A 990 -44.44 43.36 10.19
C GLU A 990 -43.59 42.22 10.79
N ASN A 991 -42.25 42.34 10.78
CA ASN A 991 -41.33 41.30 11.29
C ASN A 991 -41.00 41.41 12.80
N SER A 992 -41.79 42.15 13.58
CA SER A 992 -41.61 42.26 15.05
C SER A 992 -42.74 41.67 15.89
N LEU A 993 -43.62 40.85 15.29
CA LEU A 993 -44.84 40.37 15.96
C LEU A 993 -45.23 38.90 15.70
N VAL A 994 -44.26 38.06 15.32
CA VAL A 994 -44.22 36.63 15.72
C VAL A 994 -42.77 36.27 16.01
N GLN A 995 -42.46 36.05 17.28
CA GLN A 995 -41.23 35.43 17.77
C GLN A 995 -41.62 34.23 18.64
#